data_AF-A0AAE3W142-F1
#
_entry.id   AF-A0AAE3W142-F1
#
_cell.length_a   1.000
_cell.length_b   1.000
_cell.length_c   1.000
_cell.angle_alpha   90.00
_cell.angle_beta   90.00
_cell.angle_gamma   90.00
#
_symmetry.space_group_name_H-M   'P 1'
#
loop_
_entity.id
_entity.type
_entity.pdbx_description
1 polymer ?
#
loop_
_entity_poly.entity_id
_entity_poly.type
_entity_poly.pdbx_seq_one_letter_code
_entity_poly.pdbx_strand_id
1 'polypeptide(L)'
;MTSGDASQDLPDRIAAAAGVARKRVLEVFQEFGFPLATSAALPRRLSVHRLRISGERTVEPQGPFDTTLTFNDGLTALVAHNLKGKTSVLELITWCLRGTHRDDLQGVVKSWISELDCDALVAGRALGFRLTMDHGEIYGARILSAPALDALKGVRAAKPAEGVTEVVAVHDAAAYGDAVAGLMLDLLNLGRLENASAQAASGKATHGWPTYFGALYLPAGGDRALLGDVVMGGLAGRLLQVFLDLPSAALLTRVKATRDARAASTKMQSADSARLWAQQAHLFEQATRQLEEAQTRLRQLTDDREPVESVTALAGAVTRLGSDLLTVEQNLRSASELHVTVRQQRQADEKTVNDVRESAFARAFFHSLDLVACPRCESPVTKARQTAERETHACAVCTSSVAVDESGSDREQVEREAQARLAASQRAEREAHVQLGIAARQADAVRAALTDAEQRLRLAEQAAEAGERAELTGTIARLEGVLSVVQPPPRVPTSLDDVDRVLDAAVSLLEADGTRASESLFAALNKAIVETAHRFGMRDLYEVKIDRAARLQVFKVGGPREWFGKQASGERLRLRIAVVVALIRVGTEYGLATHPGLLLIDSPKAEEVQETDATALFAELEQLASEIPGLQVVLTTIDEALAEKVLTSSNIIAPGAPGGPLW
;
A
#
# COMPACT_ATOMS: atom_id res chain seq x y z
N MET A 1 -39.74 24.87 5.79
CA MET A 1 -39.38 24.50 7.18
C MET A 1 -38.87 25.75 7.88
N THR A 2 -39.17 25.84 9.17
CA THR A 2 -39.07 26.95 10.13
C THR A 2 -37.93 27.96 9.94
N SER A 3 -38.27 29.24 10.07
CA SER A 3 -37.45 30.46 10.05
C SER A 3 -36.40 30.60 11.18
N GLY A 4 -35.92 29.48 11.75
CA GLY A 4 -34.91 29.44 12.82
C GLY A 4 -33.49 29.06 12.36
N ASP A 5 -33.31 28.63 11.11
CA ASP A 5 -32.05 28.04 10.59
C ASP A 5 -30.99 29.10 10.19
N ALA A 6 -31.36 30.40 10.19
CA ALA A 6 -30.48 31.48 9.73
C ALA A 6 -29.54 32.06 10.81
N SER A 7 -29.63 31.62 12.08
CA SER A 7 -28.83 32.19 13.19
C SER A 7 -27.74 31.27 13.74
N GLN A 8 -27.60 30.04 13.22
CA GLN A 8 -26.55 29.11 13.66
C GLN A 8 -25.35 29.18 12.71
N ASP A 9 -24.18 29.46 13.27
CA ASP A 9 -22.91 29.45 12.55
C ASP A 9 -22.61 28.05 11.98
N LEU A 10 -21.84 27.97 10.89
CA LEU A 10 -21.58 26.71 10.17
C LEU A 10 -21.09 25.57 11.09
N PRO A 11 -20.19 25.79 12.07
CA PRO A 11 -19.76 24.75 13.00
C PRO A 11 -20.89 24.20 13.89
N ASP A 12 -21.88 25.00 14.24
CA ASP A 12 -23.01 24.57 15.08
C ASP A 12 -23.95 23.67 14.30
N ARG A 13 -24.20 24.01 13.03
CA ARG A 13 -25.00 23.19 12.10
C ARG A 13 -24.33 21.85 11.82
N ILE A 14 -23.00 21.85 11.61
CA ILE A 14 -22.22 20.61 11.44
C ILE A 14 -22.24 19.77 12.72
N ALA A 15 -22.06 20.38 13.90
CA ALA A 15 -22.10 19.69 15.18
C ALA A 15 -23.44 18.98 15.40
N ALA A 16 -24.54 19.68 15.12
CA ALA A 16 -25.89 19.14 15.20
C ALA A 16 -26.12 17.98 14.21
N ALA A 17 -25.71 18.14 12.95
CA ALA A 17 -25.88 17.13 11.91
C ALA A 17 -24.99 15.88 12.11
N ALA A 18 -23.76 16.07 12.59
CA ALA A 18 -22.82 14.98 12.86
C ALA A 18 -23.04 14.33 14.24
N GLY A 19 -23.83 14.93 15.13
CA GLY A 19 -24.04 14.47 16.50
C GLY A 19 -22.76 14.55 17.37
N VAL A 20 -21.85 15.48 17.07
CA VAL A 20 -20.60 15.69 17.83
C VAL A 20 -20.64 17.04 18.57
N ALA A 21 -19.78 17.22 19.56
CA ALA A 21 -19.62 18.52 20.21
C ALA A 21 -19.01 19.55 19.24
N ARG A 22 -19.46 20.81 19.30
CA ARG A 22 -18.90 21.93 18.52
C ARG A 22 -17.38 22.02 18.58
N LYS A 23 -16.79 21.82 19.76
CA LYS A 23 -15.34 21.82 19.95
C LYS A 23 -14.64 20.83 19.01
N ARG A 24 -15.21 19.64 18.82
CA ARG A 24 -14.65 18.61 17.93
C ARG A 24 -14.71 19.03 16.46
N VAL A 25 -15.78 19.71 16.04
CA VAL A 25 -15.88 20.28 14.69
C VAL A 25 -14.78 21.30 14.43
N LEU A 26 -14.53 22.20 15.40
CA LEU A 26 -13.47 23.21 15.29
C LEU A 26 -12.08 22.57 15.22
N GLU A 27 -11.81 21.57 16.04
CA GLU A 27 -10.56 20.81 16.01
C GLU A 27 -10.33 20.16 14.63
N VAL A 28 -11.34 19.50 14.06
CA VAL A 28 -11.27 18.89 12.72
C VAL A 28 -11.04 19.94 11.64
N PHE A 29 -11.75 21.07 11.69
CA PHE A 29 -11.57 22.13 10.71
C PHE A 29 -10.16 22.76 10.80
N GLN A 30 -9.63 22.92 12.02
CA GLN A 30 -8.27 23.39 12.23
C GLN A 30 -7.21 22.38 11.76
N GLU A 31 -7.41 21.08 12.05
CA GLU A 31 -6.54 19.99 11.62
C GLU A 31 -6.34 19.96 10.09
N PHE A 32 -7.42 20.19 9.33
CA PHE A 32 -7.39 20.17 7.86
C PHE A 32 -7.29 21.56 7.22
N GLY A 33 -7.10 22.63 8.01
CA GLY A 33 -6.94 24.00 7.48
C GLY A 33 -8.18 24.55 6.77
N PHE A 34 -9.37 24.14 7.19
CA PHE A 34 -10.64 24.65 6.67
C PHE A 34 -11.03 25.98 7.35
N PRO A 35 -11.36 27.03 6.58
CA PRO A 35 -11.89 28.27 7.12
C PRO A 35 -13.25 28.04 7.77
N LEU A 36 -13.44 28.64 8.95
CA LEU A 36 -14.64 28.49 9.78
C LEU A 36 -15.80 29.40 9.35
N ALA A 37 -15.50 30.46 8.62
CA ALA A 37 -16.47 31.36 8.03
C ALA A 37 -16.20 31.50 6.53
N THR A 38 -17.26 31.57 5.73
CA THR A 38 -17.19 32.22 4.42
C THR A 38 -16.87 33.69 4.67
N SER A 39 -15.61 34.09 4.40
CA SER A 39 -15.21 35.49 4.45
C SER A 39 -16.16 36.32 3.59
N ALA A 40 -16.51 37.51 4.07
CA ALA A 40 -17.15 38.51 3.24
C ALA A 40 -16.31 38.70 1.97
N ALA A 41 -16.99 38.76 0.84
CA ALA A 41 -16.36 38.74 -0.45
C ALA A 41 -15.56 40.05 -0.65
N LEU A 42 -14.24 39.94 -0.82
CA LEU A 42 -13.38 41.11 -1.00
C LEU A 42 -13.62 41.75 -2.38
N PRO A 43 -13.72 43.08 -2.51
CA PRO A 43 -13.93 43.73 -3.79
C PRO A 43 -12.80 43.40 -4.78
N ARG A 44 -13.15 42.79 -5.92
CA ARG A 44 -12.20 42.43 -6.99
C ARG A 44 -11.97 43.55 -8.00
N ARG A 45 -12.19 44.81 -7.61
CA ARG A 45 -12.22 45.95 -8.55
C ARG A 45 -10.89 46.08 -9.29
N LEU A 46 -10.96 46.16 -10.61
CA LEU A 46 -9.85 46.47 -11.51
C LEU A 46 -10.25 47.65 -12.38
N SER A 47 -9.41 48.68 -12.44
CA SER A 47 -9.57 49.80 -13.37
C SER A 47 -8.23 50.32 -13.87
N VAL A 48 -8.19 50.79 -15.11
CA VAL A 48 -7.02 51.41 -15.74
C VAL A 48 -7.18 52.93 -15.70
N HIS A 49 -6.10 53.65 -15.45
CA HIS A 49 -6.14 55.12 -15.35
C HIS A 49 -5.15 55.82 -16.26
N ARG A 50 -4.01 55.19 -16.56
CA ARG A 50 -3.01 55.77 -17.47
C ARG A 50 -2.32 54.68 -18.28
N LEU A 51 -2.08 54.97 -19.55
CA LEU A 51 -1.20 54.20 -20.42
C LEU A 51 -0.25 55.17 -21.13
N ARG A 52 1.05 55.06 -20.90
CA ARG A 52 2.08 55.80 -21.65
C ARG A 52 2.82 54.83 -22.55
N ILE A 53 2.94 55.19 -23.82
CA ILE A 53 3.60 54.39 -24.84
C ILE A 53 4.69 55.25 -25.46
N SER A 54 5.93 54.79 -25.41
CA SER A 54 7.06 55.49 -26.02
C SER A 54 7.93 54.52 -26.81
N GLY A 55 8.55 55.06 -27.87
CA GLY A 55 9.23 54.26 -28.85
C GLY A 55 9.63 55.05 -30.09
N GLU A 56 9.97 54.32 -31.14
CA GLU A 56 10.34 54.86 -32.44
C GLU A 56 9.60 54.15 -33.57
N ARG A 57 8.82 54.90 -34.34
CA ARG A 57 8.09 54.38 -35.50
C ARG A 57 9.01 54.28 -36.70
N THR A 58 9.04 53.12 -37.34
CA THR A 58 9.79 52.88 -38.58
C THR A 58 8.98 53.20 -39.85
N VAL A 59 7.70 53.54 -39.71
CA VAL A 59 6.77 53.88 -40.80
C VAL A 59 6.08 55.21 -40.53
N GLU A 60 5.52 55.85 -41.57
CA GLU A 60 4.86 57.15 -41.44
C GLU A 60 3.68 57.17 -40.43
N PRO A 61 3.60 58.18 -39.53
CA PRO A 61 4.63 59.20 -39.27
C PRO A 61 5.87 58.59 -38.60
N GLN A 62 7.04 58.75 -39.22
CA GLN A 62 8.31 58.18 -38.77
C GLN A 62 8.91 59.04 -37.66
N GLY A 63 9.60 58.41 -36.70
CA GLY A 63 10.36 59.09 -35.65
C GLY A 63 9.94 58.69 -34.24
N PRO A 64 10.54 59.32 -33.21
CA PRO A 64 10.23 59.03 -31.83
C PRO A 64 8.83 59.50 -31.46
N PHE A 65 8.16 58.75 -30.60
CA PHE A 65 6.88 59.11 -30.01
C PHE A 65 6.89 58.85 -28.49
N ASP A 66 6.08 59.62 -27.78
CA ASP A 66 5.81 59.46 -26.35
C ASP A 66 4.40 59.97 -26.07
N THR A 67 3.45 59.04 -26.14
CA THR A 67 2.02 59.34 -26.04
C THR A 67 1.50 58.82 -24.71
N THR A 68 0.77 59.67 -23.97
CA THR A 68 0.06 59.28 -22.75
C THR A 68 -1.45 59.37 -22.95
N LEU A 69 -2.13 58.25 -22.70
CA LEU A 69 -3.58 58.11 -22.69
C LEU A 69 -4.07 58.03 -21.25
N THR A 70 -5.12 58.78 -20.91
CA THR A 70 -5.75 58.79 -19.59
C THR A 70 -7.16 58.23 -19.66
N PHE A 71 -7.50 57.36 -18.72
CA PHE A 71 -8.79 56.68 -18.65
C PHE A 71 -9.51 57.11 -17.38
N ASN A 72 -10.80 57.37 -17.49
CA ASN A 72 -11.65 57.72 -16.36
C ASN A 72 -12.45 56.50 -15.92
N ASP A 73 -13.01 56.58 -14.71
CA ASP A 73 -14.10 55.68 -14.32
C ASP A 73 -15.28 55.86 -15.29
N GLY A 74 -16.07 54.81 -15.51
CA GLY A 74 -17.16 54.82 -16.49
C GLY A 74 -16.71 54.36 -17.88
N LEU A 75 -17.20 55.01 -18.93
CA LEU A 75 -16.94 54.64 -20.33
C LEU A 75 -15.84 55.51 -20.95
N THR A 76 -14.86 54.88 -21.60
CA THR A 76 -13.87 55.52 -22.47
C THR A 76 -13.98 54.95 -23.88
N ALA A 77 -14.14 55.82 -24.88
CA ALA A 77 -14.17 55.44 -26.29
C ALA A 77 -12.86 55.83 -26.98
N LEU A 78 -12.17 54.82 -27.54
CA LEU A 78 -10.98 54.97 -28.36
C LEU A 78 -11.41 55.10 -29.82
N VAL A 79 -11.29 56.29 -30.38
CA VAL A 79 -11.79 56.64 -31.71
C VAL A 79 -10.61 56.89 -32.64
N ALA A 80 -10.57 56.22 -33.79
CA ALA A 80 -9.59 56.47 -34.85
C ALA A 80 -9.97 55.67 -36.12
N HIS A 81 -9.37 55.98 -37.27
CA HIS A 81 -9.56 55.17 -38.48
C HIS A 81 -8.99 53.74 -38.37
N ASN A 82 -9.32 52.86 -39.33
CA ASN A 82 -8.81 51.48 -39.37
C ASN A 82 -7.29 51.43 -39.36
N LEU A 83 -6.74 50.44 -38.63
CA LEU A 83 -5.29 50.18 -38.53
C LEU A 83 -4.47 51.35 -37.96
N LYS A 84 -5.10 52.24 -37.18
CA LYS A 84 -4.47 53.41 -36.55
C LYS A 84 -4.29 53.28 -35.03
N GLY A 85 -4.09 52.06 -34.53
CA GLY A 85 -3.63 51.82 -33.15
C GLY A 85 -4.69 51.58 -32.08
N LYS A 86 -6.00 51.57 -32.41
CA LYS A 86 -7.09 51.35 -31.44
C LYS A 86 -7.03 50.00 -30.73
N THR A 87 -7.09 48.91 -31.49
CA THR A 87 -6.95 47.55 -30.96
C THR A 87 -5.60 47.39 -30.27
N SER A 88 -4.54 48.03 -30.80
CA SER A 88 -3.23 48.01 -30.17
C SER A 88 -3.25 48.61 -28.76
N VAL A 89 -4.02 49.68 -28.47
CA VAL A 89 -4.15 50.19 -27.09
C VAL A 89 -4.75 49.13 -26.16
N LEU A 90 -5.81 48.43 -26.57
CA LEU A 90 -6.40 47.34 -25.78
C LEU A 90 -5.41 46.20 -25.55
N GLU A 91 -4.63 45.85 -26.57
CA GLU A 91 -3.57 44.82 -26.46
C GLU A 91 -2.42 45.25 -25.55
N LEU A 92 -2.05 46.53 -25.52
CA LEU A 92 -1.00 47.04 -24.64
C LEU A 92 -1.45 47.10 -23.18
N ILE A 93 -2.71 47.48 -22.93
CA ILE A 93 -3.35 47.34 -21.61
C ILE A 93 -3.36 45.86 -21.20
N THR A 94 -3.76 44.98 -22.12
CA THR A 94 -3.75 43.53 -21.91
C THR A 94 -2.36 43.04 -21.56
N TRP A 95 -1.32 43.44 -22.27
CA TRP A 95 0.05 43.03 -21.97
C TRP A 95 0.47 43.43 -20.56
N CYS A 96 0.18 44.68 -20.15
CA CYS A 96 0.48 45.16 -18.81
C CYS A 96 -0.25 44.36 -17.72
N LEU A 97 -1.56 44.14 -17.88
CA LEU A 97 -2.40 43.60 -16.81
C LEU A 97 -2.55 42.08 -16.82
N ARG A 98 -2.48 41.44 -18.00
CA ARG A 98 -2.51 39.98 -18.18
C ARG A 98 -1.13 39.35 -17.97
N GLY A 99 -0.07 40.13 -18.21
CA GLY A 99 1.32 39.66 -18.22
C GLY A 99 1.80 39.19 -19.60
N THR A 100 0.87 38.88 -20.50
CA THR A 100 1.16 38.50 -21.90
C THR A 100 0.23 39.24 -22.86
N HIS A 101 0.72 39.57 -24.05
CA HIS A 101 -0.10 40.08 -25.14
C HIS A 101 -0.85 38.94 -25.85
N ARG A 102 -1.87 39.25 -26.64
CA ARG A 102 -2.52 38.30 -27.56
C ARG A 102 -1.85 38.32 -28.93
N ASP A 103 -2.13 37.30 -29.73
CA ASP A 103 -1.60 37.15 -31.09
C ASP A 103 -2.03 38.28 -32.05
N ASP A 104 -3.01 39.09 -31.65
CA ASP A 104 -3.57 40.20 -32.44
C ASP A 104 -2.65 41.43 -32.51
N LEU A 105 -1.65 41.54 -31.62
CA LEU A 105 -0.66 42.61 -31.67
C LEU A 105 0.42 42.31 -32.73
N GLN A 106 0.40 43.05 -33.84
CA GLN A 106 1.33 42.87 -34.96
C GLN A 106 2.79 43.06 -34.55
N GLY A 107 3.68 42.18 -35.03
CA GLY A 107 5.12 42.20 -34.68
C GLY A 107 5.80 43.55 -35.00
N VAL A 108 5.41 44.21 -36.09
CA VAL A 108 5.93 45.53 -36.47
C VAL A 108 5.57 46.61 -35.44
N VAL A 109 4.37 46.55 -34.87
CA VAL A 109 3.94 47.50 -33.83
C VAL A 109 4.71 47.24 -32.52
N LYS A 110 4.96 45.97 -32.19
CA LYS A 110 5.78 45.60 -31.03
C LYS A 110 7.20 46.12 -31.13
N SER A 111 7.82 46.04 -32.32
CA SER A 111 9.19 46.48 -32.52
C SER A 111 9.40 47.98 -32.36
N TRP A 112 8.33 48.79 -32.44
CA TRP A 112 8.42 50.23 -32.25
C TRP A 112 8.53 50.63 -30.78
N ILE A 113 8.03 49.81 -29.86
CA ILE A 113 7.84 50.20 -28.46
C ILE A 113 9.14 49.94 -27.69
N SER A 114 9.67 50.98 -27.05
CA SER A 114 10.81 50.90 -26.13
C SER A 114 10.37 50.95 -24.67
N GLU A 115 9.29 51.66 -24.38
CA GLU A 115 8.80 51.90 -23.03
C GLU A 115 7.27 51.85 -22.98
N LEU A 116 6.72 51.12 -22.01
CA LEU A 116 5.28 51.02 -21.78
C LEU A 116 4.98 51.13 -20.28
N ASP A 117 4.24 52.17 -19.89
CA ASP A 117 3.80 52.39 -18.52
C ASP A 117 2.28 52.27 -18.43
N CYS A 118 1.77 51.42 -17.53
CA CYS A 118 0.34 51.32 -17.24
C CYS A 118 0.10 51.54 -15.75
N ASP A 119 -0.81 52.45 -15.41
CA ASP A 119 -1.27 52.66 -14.04
C ASP A 119 -2.69 52.16 -13.90
N ALA A 120 -2.91 51.31 -12.90
CA ALA A 120 -4.18 50.67 -12.64
C ALA A 120 -4.47 50.60 -11.13
N LEU A 121 -5.74 50.57 -10.79
CA LEU A 121 -6.22 50.25 -9.45
C LEU A 121 -6.60 48.77 -9.42
N VAL A 122 -5.95 47.98 -8.57
CA VAL A 122 -6.21 46.54 -8.41
C VAL A 122 -6.61 46.26 -6.97
N ALA A 123 -7.84 45.81 -6.75
CA ALA A 123 -8.43 45.61 -5.43
C ALA A 123 -8.23 46.84 -4.50
N GLY A 124 -8.37 48.05 -5.05
CA GLY A 124 -8.18 49.31 -4.32
C GLY A 124 -6.71 49.73 -4.11
N ARG A 125 -5.72 48.98 -4.60
CA ARG A 125 -4.30 49.33 -4.55
C ARG A 125 -3.86 49.98 -5.85
N ALA A 126 -3.18 51.13 -5.76
CA ALA A 126 -2.59 51.78 -6.93
C ALA A 126 -1.31 51.04 -7.34
N LEU A 127 -1.31 50.48 -8.55
CA LEU A 127 -0.19 49.76 -9.12
C LEU A 127 0.28 50.41 -10.42
N GLY A 128 1.60 50.46 -10.60
CA GLY A 128 2.26 50.92 -11.81
C GLY A 128 3.06 49.80 -12.45
N PHE A 129 2.63 49.33 -13.61
CA PHE A 129 3.34 48.39 -14.46
C PHE A 129 4.29 49.19 -15.37
N ARG A 130 5.58 48.85 -15.34
CA ARG A 130 6.64 49.56 -16.06
C ARG A 130 7.43 48.57 -16.88
N LEU A 131 7.24 48.62 -18.20
CA LEU A 131 7.86 47.71 -19.14
C LEU A 131 8.89 48.46 -19.97
N THR A 132 10.04 47.82 -20.13
CA THR A 132 11.14 48.27 -20.98
C THR A 132 11.40 47.16 -21.99
N MET A 133 11.37 47.56 -23.25
CA MET A 133 11.25 46.64 -24.37
C MET A 133 12.31 46.94 -25.42
N ASP A 134 12.78 45.89 -26.07
CA ASP A 134 13.70 45.97 -27.19
C ASP A 134 13.18 45.06 -28.30
N HIS A 135 12.94 45.64 -29.48
CA HIS A 135 12.47 44.92 -30.67
C HIS A 135 11.22 44.03 -30.42
N GLY A 136 10.34 44.45 -29.49
CA GLY A 136 9.11 43.73 -29.16
C GLY A 136 9.23 42.67 -28.07
N GLU A 137 10.40 42.54 -27.43
CA GLU A 137 10.63 41.66 -26.29
C GLU A 137 10.84 42.45 -25.00
N ILE A 138 10.36 41.94 -23.87
CA ILE A 138 10.58 42.54 -22.56
C ILE A 138 11.96 42.11 -22.07
N TYR A 139 12.85 43.08 -21.81
CA TYR A 139 14.15 42.85 -21.16
C TYR A 139 14.24 43.49 -19.75
N GLY A 140 13.22 44.25 -19.35
CA GLY A 140 13.11 44.80 -18.01
C GLY A 140 11.67 45.17 -17.68
N ALA A 141 11.16 44.66 -16.57
CA ALA A 141 9.83 44.98 -16.08
C ALA A 141 9.82 45.21 -14.57
N ARG A 142 9.04 46.20 -14.13
CA ARG A 142 8.84 46.52 -12.72
C ARG A 142 7.37 46.72 -12.43
N ILE A 143 6.93 46.26 -11.25
CA ILE A 143 5.61 46.55 -10.71
C ILE A 143 5.80 47.39 -9.45
N LEU A 144 5.29 48.60 -9.48
CA LEU A 144 5.33 49.56 -8.39
C LEU A 144 3.99 49.57 -7.65
N SER A 145 4.01 49.73 -6.34
CA SER A 145 2.82 50.02 -5.53
C SER A 145 2.97 51.39 -4.90
N ALA A 146 1.88 52.14 -4.85
CA ALA A 146 1.83 53.48 -4.31
C ALA A 146 0.57 53.68 -3.45
N PRO A 147 0.56 54.68 -2.55
CA PRO A 147 -0.64 55.01 -1.76
C PRO A 147 -1.79 55.56 -2.63
N ALA A 148 -1.47 56.19 -3.76
CA ALA A 148 -2.44 56.74 -4.71
C ALA A 148 -1.88 56.72 -6.13
N LEU A 149 -2.77 56.74 -7.13
CA LEU A 149 -2.40 56.73 -8.56
C LEU A 149 -1.54 57.93 -8.96
N ASP A 150 -1.76 59.10 -8.34
CA ASP A 150 -1.00 60.31 -8.66
C ASP A 150 0.49 60.17 -8.34
N ALA A 151 0.87 59.40 -7.31
CA ALA A 151 2.25 59.16 -6.94
C ALA A 151 3.01 58.29 -7.97
N LEU A 152 2.30 57.62 -8.89
CA LEU A 152 2.90 56.80 -9.95
C LEU A 152 3.21 57.60 -11.22
N LYS A 153 2.68 58.82 -11.36
CA LYS A 153 2.84 59.66 -12.55
C LYS A 153 4.31 60.02 -12.78
N GLY A 154 4.83 59.63 -13.95
CA GLY A 154 6.23 59.86 -14.33
C GLY A 154 7.27 59.07 -13.54
N VAL A 155 6.85 58.13 -12.68
CA VAL A 155 7.75 57.34 -11.84
C VAL A 155 7.94 55.94 -12.45
N ARG A 156 9.18 55.57 -12.80
CA ARG A 156 9.55 54.23 -13.33
C ARG A 156 10.40 53.38 -12.36
N ALA A 157 10.73 53.90 -11.18
CA ALA A 157 11.54 53.22 -10.16
C ALA A 157 10.97 53.47 -8.76
N ALA A 158 11.32 52.62 -7.80
CA ALA A 158 10.92 52.84 -6.41
C ALA A 158 11.36 54.22 -5.91
N LYS A 159 10.45 54.90 -5.21
CA LYS A 159 10.71 56.14 -4.50
C LYS A 159 10.12 56.03 -3.09
N PRO A 160 10.84 55.40 -2.15
CA PRO A 160 10.32 55.16 -0.80
C PRO A 160 9.89 56.44 -0.07
N ALA A 161 10.57 57.56 -0.33
CA ALA A 161 10.22 58.87 0.24
C ALA A 161 8.84 59.40 -0.21
N GLU A 162 8.37 58.99 -1.40
CA GLU A 162 7.05 59.33 -1.95
C GLU A 162 6.02 58.19 -1.69
N GLY A 163 6.39 57.17 -0.92
CA GLY A 163 5.56 55.98 -0.64
C GLY A 163 5.46 55.00 -1.81
N VAL A 164 6.26 55.17 -2.87
CA VAL A 164 6.29 54.27 -4.03
C VAL A 164 7.29 53.14 -3.78
N THR A 165 6.80 51.92 -3.64
CA THR A 165 7.61 50.72 -3.39
C THR A 165 7.62 49.80 -4.60
N GLU A 166 8.74 49.13 -4.84
CA GLU A 166 8.80 48.06 -5.84
C GLU A 166 8.26 46.75 -5.24
N VAL A 167 7.31 46.14 -5.95
CA VAL A 167 6.70 44.84 -5.59
C VAL A 167 7.40 43.71 -6.34
N VAL A 168 7.72 43.95 -7.62
CA VAL A 168 8.35 42.99 -8.51
C VAL A 168 9.35 43.73 -9.39
N ALA A 169 10.51 43.12 -9.62
CA ALA A 169 11.42 43.44 -10.72
C ALA A 169 11.88 42.16 -11.41
N VAL A 170 11.77 42.12 -12.74
CA VAL A 170 12.14 40.98 -13.60
C VAL A 170 12.80 41.47 -14.88
N HIS A 171 13.50 40.57 -15.59
CA HIS A 171 14.34 40.90 -16.74
C HIS A 171 13.94 40.18 -18.04
N ASP A 172 12.82 39.47 -18.03
CA ASP A 172 12.33 38.75 -19.21
C ASP A 172 10.79 38.67 -19.22
N ALA A 173 10.24 38.38 -20.40
CA ALA A 173 8.80 38.33 -20.62
C ALA A 173 8.09 37.20 -19.86
N ALA A 174 8.74 36.03 -19.69
CA ALA A 174 8.13 34.88 -19.03
C ALA A 174 7.99 35.15 -17.51
N ALA A 175 9.06 35.63 -16.88
CA ALA A 175 9.06 36.03 -15.49
C ALA A 175 8.06 37.17 -15.21
N TYR A 176 7.89 38.10 -16.15
CA TYR A 176 6.85 39.12 -16.05
C TYR A 176 5.44 38.53 -16.07
N GLY A 177 5.17 37.62 -17.00
CA GLY A 177 3.89 36.91 -17.08
C GLY A 177 3.55 36.18 -15.79
N ASP A 178 4.50 35.42 -15.24
CA ASP A 178 4.31 34.68 -13.99
C ASP A 178 4.11 35.59 -12.78
N ALA A 179 4.88 36.69 -12.70
CA ALA A 179 4.76 37.64 -11.61
C ALA A 179 3.42 38.39 -11.61
N VAL A 180 2.96 38.85 -12.77
CA VAL A 180 1.62 39.45 -12.92
C VAL A 180 0.55 38.43 -12.58
N ALA A 181 0.68 37.20 -13.05
CA ALA A 181 -0.31 36.16 -12.78
C ALA A 181 -0.42 35.84 -11.28
N GLY A 182 0.70 35.69 -10.57
CA GLY A 182 0.71 35.49 -9.12
C GLY A 182 0.11 36.68 -8.38
N LEU A 183 0.58 37.89 -8.69
CA LEU A 183 0.13 39.12 -8.04
C LEU A 183 -1.38 39.35 -8.21
N MET A 184 -1.92 39.15 -9.42
CA MET A 184 -3.33 39.36 -9.69
C MET A 184 -4.21 38.32 -8.99
N LEU A 185 -3.79 37.05 -8.96
CA LEU A 185 -4.50 36.01 -8.22
C LEU A 185 -4.55 36.34 -6.71
N ASP A 186 -3.42 36.77 -6.14
CA ASP A 186 -3.34 37.11 -4.72
C ASP A 186 -4.18 38.35 -4.38
N LEU A 187 -4.03 39.43 -5.14
CA LEU A 187 -4.73 40.70 -4.86
C LEU A 187 -6.25 40.61 -5.07
N LEU A 188 -6.69 39.85 -6.08
CA LEU A 188 -8.11 39.67 -6.38
C LEU A 188 -8.73 38.49 -5.61
N ASN A 189 -7.97 37.85 -4.73
CA ASN A 189 -8.39 36.68 -3.96
C ASN A 189 -8.98 35.58 -4.87
N LEU A 190 -8.26 35.25 -5.93
CA LEU A 190 -8.60 34.24 -6.92
C LEU A 190 -7.65 33.04 -6.80
N GLY A 191 -8.20 31.83 -6.88
CA GLY A 191 -7.41 30.61 -6.96
C GLY A 191 -7.02 30.26 -8.40
N ARG A 192 -6.09 29.31 -8.57
CA ARG A 192 -5.88 28.66 -9.87
C ARG A 192 -7.04 27.71 -10.17
N LEU A 193 -7.44 27.63 -11.44
CA LEU A 193 -8.49 26.73 -11.89
C LEU A 193 -7.90 25.40 -12.34
N GLU A 194 -8.45 24.29 -11.87
CA GLU A 194 -8.08 22.94 -12.34
C GLU A 194 -9.20 22.33 -13.19
N ASN A 195 -8.82 21.73 -14.32
CA ASN A 195 -9.69 20.86 -15.11
C ASN A 195 -8.97 19.57 -15.50
N ALA A 196 -9.74 18.51 -15.75
CA ALA A 196 -9.20 17.27 -16.28
C ALA A 196 -8.66 17.53 -17.69
N SER A 197 -7.46 17.03 -17.97
CA SER A 197 -6.81 17.15 -19.28
C SER A 197 -6.10 15.85 -19.64
N ALA A 198 -6.44 15.30 -20.80
CA ALA A 198 -5.76 14.12 -21.35
C ALA A 198 -4.33 14.43 -21.85
N GLN A 199 -3.99 15.72 -22.00
CA GLN A 199 -2.69 16.18 -22.51
C GLN A 199 -1.70 16.50 -21.38
N ALA A 200 -2.16 16.66 -20.15
CA ALA A 200 -1.29 16.93 -19.00
C ALA A 200 -0.78 15.62 -18.39
N ALA A 201 0.52 15.57 -18.03
CA ALA A 201 1.13 14.39 -17.42
C ALA A 201 0.46 13.95 -16.10
N SER A 202 -0.10 14.91 -15.34
CA SER A 202 -0.86 14.69 -14.11
C SER A 202 -2.34 14.33 -14.35
N GLY A 203 -2.80 14.30 -15.61
CA GLY A 203 -4.22 14.20 -15.96
C GLY A 203 -5.03 15.47 -15.66
N LYS A 204 -4.40 16.55 -15.20
CA LYS A 204 -5.04 17.83 -14.85
C LYS A 204 -4.28 19.01 -15.46
N ALA A 205 -4.99 19.93 -16.12
CA ALA A 205 -4.44 21.21 -16.52
C ALA A 205 -4.82 22.29 -15.48
N THR A 206 -3.84 23.14 -15.16
CA THR A 206 -3.99 24.25 -14.20
C THR A 206 -3.96 25.55 -14.98
N HIS A 207 -4.94 26.42 -14.71
CA HIS A 207 -5.13 27.70 -15.39
C HIS A 207 -5.04 28.84 -14.38
N GLY A 208 -4.39 29.93 -14.77
CA GLY A 208 -4.11 31.07 -13.90
C GLY A 208 -4.86 32.35 -14.31
N TRP A 209 -4.33 33.49 -13.86
CA TRP A 209 -4.85 34.83 -14.20
C TRP A 209 -5.16 35.07 -15.68
N PRO A 210 -4.34 34.62 -16.66
CA PRO A 210 -4.66 34.82 -18.07
C PRO A 210 -6.05 34.32 -18.51
N THR A 211 -6.55 33.25 -17.87
CA THR A 211 -7.88 32.70 -18.15
C THR A 211 -8.99 33.57 -17.55
N TYR A 212 -8.76 34.16 -16.38
CA TYR A 212 -9.69 35.14 -15.81
C TYR A 212 -9.74 36.41 -16.64
N PHE A 213 -8.59 36.89 -17.12
CA PHE A 213 -8.49 38.08 -17.97
C PHE A 213 -9.30 37.94 -19.26
N GLY A 214 -9.44 36.74 -19.81
CA GLY A 214 -10.30 36.47 -20.97
C GLY A 214 -11.78 36.83 -20.76
N ALA A 215 -12.26 36.94 -19.51
CA ALA A 215 -13.62 37.42 -19.22
C ALA A 215 -13.74 38.95 -19.26
N LEU A 216 -12.62 39.68 -19.14
CA LEU A 216 -12.57 41.14 -19.12
C LEU A 216 -12.44 41.71 -20.54
N TYR A 217 -11.90 40.95 -21.49
CA TYR A 217 -11.65 41.41 -22.85
C TYR A 217 -12.51 40.67 -23.87
N LEU A 218 -13.44 41.40 -24.50
CA LEU A 218 -14.27 40.97 -25.60
C LEU A 218 -13.62 41.39 -26.94
N PRO A 219 -12.91 40.48 -27.65
CA PRO A 219 -12.29 40.81 -28.93
C PRO A 219 -13.33 41.03 -30.04
N ALA A 220 -12.89 41.68 -31.11
CA ALA A 220 -13.66 41.78 -32.36
C ALA A 220 -13.82 40.40 -33.01
N GLY A 221 -14.94 40.17 -33.69
CA GLY A 221 -15.31 38.85 -34.20
C GLY A 221 -16.29 38.16 -33.26
N GLY A 222 -17.40 37.67 -33.81
CA GLY A 222 -18.45 36.97 -33.06
C GLY A 222 -18.01 35.63 -32.47
N ASP A 223 -17.16 35.66 -31.45
CA ASP A 223 -16.72 34.50 -30.68
C ASP A 223 -17.93 33.70 -30.17
N ARG A 224 -17.75 32.38 -30.10
CA ARG A 224 -18.74 31.43 -29.58
C ARG A 224 -18.53 31.15 -28.08
N ALA A 225 -17.44 31.62 -27.49
CA ALA A 225 -17.26 31.61 -26.04
C ALA A 225 -18.16 32.66 -25.37
N LEU A 226 -19.00 32.22 -24.42
CA LEU A 226 -19.83 33.15 -23.65
C LEU A 226 -19.02 33.93 -22.61
N LEU A 227 -18.10 33.24 -21.92
CA LEU A 227 -17.20 33.78 -20.90
C LEU A 227 -15.80 33.21 -21.11
N GLY A 228 -14.78 34.07 -21.06
CA GLY A 228 -13.40 33.70 -21.35
C GLY A 228 -13.10 33.64 -22.85
N ASP A 229 -11.88 33.18 -23.16
CA ASP A 229 -11.31 33.02 -24.51
C ASP A 229 -11.26 31.55 -24.97
N VAL A 230 -11.65 30.59 -24.11
CA VAL A 230 -11.57 29.14 -24.40
C VAL A 230 -12.94 28.47 -24.26
N VAL A 231 -13.41 27.85 -25.34
CA VAL A 231 -14.69 27.11 -25.40
C VAL A 231 -14.59 25.69 -24.81
N MET A 232 -13.38 25.12 -24.75
CA MET A 232 -13.14 23.72 -24.38
C MET A 232 -12.77 23.55 -22.90
N GLY A 233 -12.96 22.34 -22.36
CA GLY A 233 -12.47 21.97 -21.02
C GLY A 233 -13.28 22.51 -19.84
N GLY A 234 -14.51 23.00 -20.05
CA GLY A 234 -15.42 23.43 -18.98
C GLY A 234 -15.01 24.70 -18.24
N LEU A 235 -14.04 25.46 -18.78
CA LEU A 235 -13.48 26.65 -18.14
C LEU A 235 -14.50 27.78 -17.97
N ALA A 236 -15.35 28.02 -18.96
CA ALA A 236 -16.42 29.02 -18.85
C ALA A 236 -17.34 28.77 -17.65
N GLY A 237 -17.68 27.50 -17.37
CA GLY A 237 -18.46 27.10 -16.20
C GLY A 237 -17.72 27.36 -14.88
N ARG A 238 -16.41 27.12 -14.83
CA ARG A 238 -15.57 27.44 -13.67
C ARG A 238 -15.48 28.95 -13.44
N LEU A 239 -15.26 29.74 -14.48
CA LEU A 239 -15.25 31.21 -14.41
C LEU A 239 -16.58 31.74 -13.89
N LEU A 240 -17.71 31.24 -14.40
CA LEU A 240 -19.04 31.60 -13.93
C LEU A 240 -19.22 31.28 -12.44
N GLN A 241 -18.81 30.09 -11.99
CA GLN A 241 -18.89 29.69 -10.57
C GLN A 241 -18.06 30.60 -9.66
N VAL A 242 -16.88 31.03 -10.10
CA VAL A 242 -16.01 31.95 -9.35
C VAL A 242 -16.58 33.37 -9.31
N PHE A 243 -17.13 33.87 -10.43
CA PHE A 243 -17.73 35.20 -10.48
C PHE A 243 -19.11 35.28 -9.84
N LEU A 244 -19.79 34.17 -9.66
CA LEU A 244 -20.99 34.10 -8.83
C LEU A 244 -20.67 33.89 -7.35
N ASP A 245 -19.38 33.82 -7.01
CA ASP A 245 -18.84 33.63 -5.66
C ASP A 245 -19.65 32.61 -4.87
N LEU A 246 -20.06 31.51 -5.53
CA LEU A 246 -21.03 30.56 -4.97
C LEU A 246 -20.50 30.13 -3.61
N PRO A 247 -21.13 30.57 -2.51
CA PRO A 247 -20.53 30.47 -1.20
C PRO A 247 -20.24 29.01 -0.93
N SER A 248 -19.03 28.75 -0.44
CA SER A 248 -18.58 27.40 -0.08
C SER A 248 -18.24 26.46 -1.23
N ALA A 249 -18.24 26.84 -2.51
CA ALA A 249 -17.84 25.91 -3.58
C ALA A 249 -16.38 25.43 -3.43
N ALA A 250 -15.46 26.34 -3.09
CA ALA A 250 -14.07 26.02 -2.81
C ALA A 250 -13.89 25.23 -1.50
N LEU A 251 -14.65 25.58 -0.46
CA LEU A 251 -14.64 24.84 0.81
C LEU A 251 -15.20 23.42 0.62
N LEU A 252 -16.35 23.28 -0.03
CA LEU A 252 -16.98 22.00 -0.39
C LEU A 252 -16.03 21.11 -1.19
N THR A 253 -15.34 21.67 -2.20
CA THR A 253 -14.37 20.91 -2.99
C THR A 253 -13.23 20.38 -2.12
N ARG A 254 -12.69 21.21 -1.21
CA ARG A 254 -11.63 20.77 -0.28
C ARG A 254 -12.13 19.72 0.72
N VAL A 255 -13.28 19.95 1.35
CA VAL A 255 -13.88 19.00 2.31
C VAL A 255 -14.18 17.66 1.63
N LYS A 256 -14.75 17.67 0.41
CA LYS A 256 -14.97 16.46 -0.39
C LYS A 256 -13.68 15.72 -0.70
N ALA A 257 -12.65 16.43 -1.17
CA ALA A 257 -11.36 15.82 -1.48
C ALA A 257 -10.73 15.15 -0.25
N THR A 258 -10.75 15.82 0.91
CA THR A 258 -10.26 15.25 2.17
C THR A 258 -11.08 14.04 2.62
N ARG A 259 -12.41 14.13 2.53
CA ARG A 259 -13.33 13.03 2.87
C ARG A 259 -13.11 11.80 1.98
N ASP A 260 -13.00 12.00 0.67
CA ASP A 260 -12.78 10.91 -0.29
C ASP A 260 -11.38 10.30 -0.13
N ALA A 261 -10.35 11.11 0.15
CA ALA A 261 -9.01 10.64 0.45
C ALA A 261 -8.97 9.79 1.73
N ARG A 262 -9.69 10.19 2.78
CA ARG A 262 -9.85 9.38 4.01
C ARG A 262 -10.61 8.10 3.73
N ALA A 263 -11.74 8.16 3.03
CA ALA A 263 -12.52 6.98 2.68
C ALA A 263 -11.67 5.97 1.87
N ALA A 264 -10.83 6.44 0.95
CA ALA A 264 -9.88 5.61 0.22
C ALA A 264 -8.81 5.00 1.13
N SER A 265 -8.23 5.78 2.05
CA SER A 265 -7.24 5.31 3.02
C SER A 265 -7.83 4.27 3.99
N THR A 266 -9.00 4.54 4.57
CA THR A 266 -9.73 3.62 5.45
C THR A 266 -10.12 2.33 4.72
N LYS A 267 -10.53 2.43 3.44
CA LYS A 267 -10.84 1.25 2.62
C LYS A 267 -9.60 0.42 2.30
N MET A 268 -8.45 1.05 2.09
CA MET A 268 -7.18 0.36 1.86
C MET A 268 -6.69 -0.33 3.14
N GLN A 269 -6.74 0.37 4.27
CA GLN A 269 -6.40 -0.19 5.60
C GLN A 269 -7.36 -1.31 6.01
N SER A 270 -8.66 -1.18 5.74
CA SER A 270 -9.63 -2.23 6.05
C SER A 270 -9.50 -3.43 5.12
N ALA A 271 -9.17 -3.24 3.84
CA ALA A 271 -8.89 -4.33 2.91
C ALA A 271 -7.62 -5.09 3.30
N ASP A 272 -6.54 -4.41 3.70
CA ASP A 272 -5.30 -5.04 4.15
C ASP A 272 -5.50 -5.75 5.50
N SER A 273 -6.21 -5.12 6.44
CA SER A 273 -6.56 -5.75 7.72
C SER A 273 -7.47 -6.96 7.54
N ALA A 274 -8.48 -6.87 6.66
CA ALA A 274 -9.37 -7.99 6.35
C ALA A 274 -8.64 -9.15 5.66
N ARG A 275 -7.66 -8.86 4.78
CA ARG A 275 -6.81 -9.89 4.17
C ARG A 275 -5.94 -10.60 5.20
N LEU A 276 -5.27 -9.84 6.08
CA LEU A 276 -4.46 -10.39 7.16
C LEU A 276 -5.31 -11.23 8.12
N TRP A 277 -6.52 -10.78 8.47
CA TRP A 277 -7.43 -11.53 9.32
C TRP A 277 -7.98 -12.78 8.65
N ALA A 278 -8.34 -12.71 7.36
CA ALA A 278 -8.77 -13.88 6.61
C ALA A 278 -7.66 -14.94 6.56
N GLN A 279 -6.41 -14.52 6.38
CA GLN A 279 -5.25 -15.40 6.39
C GLN A 279 -5.01 -16.00 7.79
N GLN A 280 -5.13 -15.20 8.86
CA GLN A 280 -4.98 -15.67 10.23
C GLN A 280 -6.10 -16.64 10.65
N ALA A 281 -7.35 -16.35 10.29
CA ALA A 281 -8.50 -17.21 10.53
C ALA A 281 -8.36 -18.55 9.81
N HIS A 282 -7.93 -18.53 8.55
CA HIS A 282 -7.67 -19.74 7.78
C HIS A 282 -6.56 -20.60 8.40
N LEU A 283 -5.45 -20.00 8.84
CA LEU A 283 -4.37 -20.71 9.54
C LEU A 283 -4.84 -21.34 10.87
N PHE A 284 -5.64 -20.60 11.65
CA PHE A 284 -6.20 -21.10 12.90
C PHE A 284 -7.14 -22.30 12.67
N GLU A 285 -8.04 -22.21 11.69
CA GLU A 285 -8.96 -23.29 11.36
C GLU A 285 -8.23 -24.55 10.86
N GLN A 286 -7.21 -24.38 9.99
CA GLN A 286 -6.40 -25.48 9.51
C GLN A 286 -5.64 -26.19 10.64
N ALA A 287 -4.98 -25.44 11.52
CA ALA A 287 -4.23 -26.01 12.63
C ALA A 287 -5.14 -26.74 13.63
N THR A 288 -6.34 -26.22 13.88
CA THR A 288 -7.35 -26.86 14.75
C THR A 288 -7.80 -28.19 14.16
N ARG A 289 -8.14 -28.22 12.87
CA ARG A 289 -8.57 -29.45 12.18
C ARG A 289 -7.48 -30.53 12.19
N GLN A 290 -6.24 -30.15 11.90
CA GLN A 290 -5.11 -31.08 11.91
C GLN A 290 -4.83 -31.62 13.32
N LEU A 291 -5.03 -30.81 14.36
CA LEU A 291 -4.88 -31.24 15.75
C LEU A 291 -5.95 -32.28 16.12
N GLU A 292 -7.21 -32.03 15.78
CA GLU A 292 -8.32 -32.96 16.02
C GLU A 292 -8.11 -34.30 15.29
N GLU A 293 -7.63 -34.27 14.04
CA GLU A 293 -7.29 -35.46 13.27
C GLU A 293 -6.16 -36.26 13.93
N ALA A 294 -5.06 -35.59 14.30
CA ALA A 294 -3.91 -36.23 14.95
C ALA A 294 -4.27 -36.83 16.33
N GLN A 295 -5.05 -36.11 17.14
CA GLN A 295 -5.56 -36.59 18.43
C GLN A 295 -6.50 -37.80 18.27
N THR A 296 -7.32 -37.81 17.23
CA THR A 296 -8.23 -38.93 16.94
C THR A 296 -7.45 -40.16 16.49
N ARG A 297 -6.43 -39.99 15.63
CA ARG A 297 -5.55 -41.08 15.21
C ARG A 297 -4.74 -41.67 16.36
N LEU A 298 -4.24 -40.84 17.27
CA LEU A 298 -3.54 -41.29 18.48
C LEU A 298 -4.44 -42.10 19.43
N ARG A 299 -5.72 -41.69 19.57
CA ARG A 299 -6.72 -42.44 20.34
C ARG A 299 -6.99 -43.82 19.75
N GLN A 300 -7.20 -43.91 18.44
CA GLN A 300 -7.39 -45.18 17.74
C GLN A 300 -6.23 -46.16 17.94
N LEU A 301 -4.98 -45.68 17.88
CA LEU A 301 -3.80 -46.50 18.13
C LEU A 301 -3.65 -46.96 19.60
N THR A 302 -4.39 -46.35 20.53
CA THR A 302 -4.30 -46.65 21.97
C THR A 302 -5.36 -47.66 22.42
N ASP A 303 -6.51 -47.75 21.74
CA ASP A 303 -7.60 -48.68 22.09
C ASP A 303 -7.37 -50.13 21.58
N ASP A 304 -6.51 -50.35 20.58
CA ASP A 304 -6.35 -51.64 19.87
C ASP A 304 -5.36 -52.66 20.52
N ARG A 305 -4.95 -52.55 21.79
CA ARG A 305 -3.99 -53.52 22.38
C ARG A 305 -4.36 -54.11 23.75
N GLU A 306 -4.37 -55.45 23.81
CA GLU A 306 -4.26 -56.27 25.02
C GLU A 306 -2.96 -55.96 25.79
N PRO A 307 -2.90 -56.24 27.11
CA PRO A 307 -1.76 -55.88 27.95
C PRO A 307 -0.50 -56.62 27.50
N VAL A 308 0.39 -55.91 26.81
CA VAL A 308 1.73 -56.41 26.48
C VAL A 308 2.51 -56.52 27.79
N GLU A 309 3.01 -57.72 28.07
CA GLU A 309 3.94 -57.98 29.17
C GLU A 309 5.10 -56.98 29.11
N SER A 310 5.39 -56.31 30.24
CA SER A 310 6.36 -55.20 30.27
C SER A 310 7.74 -55.64 29.77
N VAL A 311 8.32 -54.87 28.83
CA VAL A 311 9.69 -55.06 28.32
C VAL A 311 10.70 -55.19 29.46
N THR A 312 10.52 -54.41 30.54
CA THR A 312 11.38 -54.49 31.73
C THR A 312 11.26 -55.82 32.49
N ALA A 313 10.07 -56.42 32.54
CA ALA A 313 9.86 -57.73 33.16
C ALA A 313 10.50 -58.85 32.33
N LEU A 314 10.39 -58.77 31.00
CA LEU A 314 11.00 -59.73 30.07
C LEU A 314 12.54 -59.62 30.06
N ALA A 315 13.10 -58.41 30.04
CA ALA A 315 14.55 -58.19 30.16
C ALA A 315 15.10 -58.71 31.50
N GLY A 316 14.35 -58.54 32.59
CA GLY A 316 14.66 -59.14 33.89
C GLY A 316 14.65 -60.67 33.87
N ALA A 317 13.70 -61.28 33.15
CA ALA A 317 13.63 -62.74 32.99
C ALA A 317 14.80 -63.30 32.18
N VAL A 318 15.18 -62.66 31.07
CA VAL A 318 16.36 -63.03 30.25
C VAL A 318 17.64 -62.98 31.08
N THR A 319 17.83 -61.92 31.87
CA THR A 319 19.02 -61.77 32.73
C THR A 319 19.12 -62.89 33.77
N ARG A 320 18.01 -63.24 34.44
CA ARG A 320 17.97 -64.35 35.42
C ARG A 320 18.24 -65.70 34.76
N LEU A 321 17.55 -66.01 33.66
CA LEU A 321 17.73 -67.27 32.94
C LEU A 321 19.15 -67.40 32.37
N GLY A 322 19.78 -66.30 31.96
CA GLY A 322 21.20 -66.26 31.57
C GLY A 322 22.14 -66.63 32.73
N SER A 323 21.88 -66.12 33.94
CA SER A 323 22.65 -66.51 35.13
C SER A 323 22.42 -67.97 35.56
N ASP A 324 21.18 -68.46 35.42
CA ASP A 324 20.84 -69.86 35.73
C ASP A 324 21.53 -70.81 34.74
N LEU A 325 21.60 -70.44 33.45
CA LEU A 325 22.27 -71.23 32.41
C LEU A 325 23.75 -71.41 32.72
N LEU A 326 24.45 -70.35 33.16
CA LEU A 326 25.86 -70.44 33.56
C LEU A 326 26.06 -71.44 34.70
N THR A 327 25.17 -71.44 35.70
CA THR A 327 25.24 -72.34 36.86
C THR A 327 25.02 -73.80 36.43
N VAL A 328 24.02 -74.05 35.59
CA VAL A 328 23.69 -75.41 35.15
C VAL A 328 24.74 -75.97 34.18
N GLU A 329 25.33 -75.14 33.32
CA GLU A 329 26.45 -75.54 32.45
C GLU A 329 27.72 -75.92 33.25
N GLN A 330 28.00 -75.21 34.34
CA GLN A 330 29.09 -75.58 35.26
C GLN A 330 28.84 -76.93 35.92
N ASN A 331 27.60 -77.21 36.34
CA ASN A 331 27.21 -78.50 36.90
C ASN A 331 27.32 -79.63 35.88
N LEU A 332 26.89 -79.38 34.63
CA LEU A 332 27.03 -80.34 33.52
C LEU A 332 28.49 -80.68 33.25
N ARG A 333 29.37 -79.66 33.21
CA ARG A 333 30.81 -79.86 33.03
C ARG A 333 31.41 -80.70 34.16
N SER A 334 31.10 -80.35 35.41
CA SER A 334 31.59 -81.06 36.60
C SER A 334 31.13 -82.53 36.63
N ALA A 335 29.85 -82.77 36.29
CA ALA A 335 29.31 -84.13 36.19
C ALA A 335 29.96 -84.95 35.06
N SER A 336 30.29 -84.29 33.94
CA SER A 336 31.00 -84.92 32.81
C SER A 336 32.42 -85.33 33.20
N GLU A 337 33.18 -84.43 33.83
CA GLU A 337 34.55 -84.69 34.31
C GLU A 337 34.59 -85.84 35.34
N LEU A 338 33.64 -85.85 36.28
CA LEU A 338 33.48 -86.93 37.25
C LEU A 338 33.19 -88.27 36.56
N HIS A 339 32.26 -88.29 35.61
CA HIS A 339 31.93 -89.51 34.86
C HIS A 339 33.13 -90.04 34.06
N VAL A 340 33.91 -89.17 33.42
CA VAL A 340 35.15 -89.57 32.73
C VAL A 340 36.16 -90.18 33.70
N THR A 341 36.37 -89.54 34.85
CA THR A 341 37.33 -89.99 35.87
C THR A 341 36.96 -91.37 36.43
N VAL A 342 35.70 -91.54 36.81
CA VAL A 342 35.22 -92.81 37.39
C VAL A 342 35.20 -93.93 36.35
N ARG A 343 34.87 -93.61 35.08
CA ARG A 343 34.98 -94.57 33.98
C ARG A 343 36.41 -95.06 33.77
N GLN A 344 37.40 -94.16 33.83
CA GLN A 344 38.81 -94.53 33.75
C GLN A 344 39.21 -95.43 34.94
N GLN A 345 38.77 -95.10 36.15
CA GLN A 345 39.03 -95.94 37.33
C GLN A 345 38.43 -97.35 37.16
N ARG A 346 37.18 -97.44 36.68
CA ARG A 346 36.53 -98.73 36.43
C ARG A 346 37.29 -99.56 35.39
N GLN A 347 37.79 -98.93 34.32
CA GLN A 347 38.62 -99.60 33.32
C GLN A 347 39.94 -100.11 33.91
N ALA A 348 40.57 -99.34 34.81
CA ALA A 348 41.79 -99.76 35.51
C ALA A 348 41.53 -100.93 36.48
N ASP A 349 40.41 -100.90 37.22
CA ASP A 349 40.01 -102.00 38.11
C ASP A 349 39.67 -103.27 37.31
N GLU A 350 39.00 -103.13 36.17
CA GLU A 350 38.69 -104.24 35.25
C GLU A 350 39.97 -104.89 34.72
N LYS A 351 40.93 -104.06 34.30
CA LYS A 351 42.25 -104.54 33.91
C LYS A 351 42.94 -105.28 35.06
N THR A 352 42.90 -104.73 36.27
CA THR A 352 43.51 -105.37 37.45
C THR A 352 42.92 -106.74 37.75
N VAL A 353 41.59 -106.90 37.63
CA VAL A 353 40.93 -108.22 37.78
C VAL A 353 41.42 -109.20 36.72
N ASN A 354 41.52 -108.76 35.47
CA ASN A 354 42.04 -109.59 34.38
C ASN A 354 43.51 -109.95 34.61
N ASP A 355 44.37 -109.00 34.97
CA ASP A 355 45.79 -109.22 35.27
C ASP A 355 45.97 -110.25 36.40
N VAL A 356 45.15 -110.20 37.46
CA VAL A 356 45.15 -111.19 38.56
C VAL A 356 44.75 -112.58 38.05
N ARG A 357 43.69 -112.67 37.24
CA ARG A 357 43.22 -113.95 36.67
C ARG A 357 44.22 -114.56 35.69
N GLU A 358 44.76 -113.74 34.79
CA GLU A 358 45.77 -114.14 33.81
C GLU A 358 47.06 -114.58 34.50
N SER A 359 47.54 -113.82 35.49
CA SER A 359 48.71 -114.20 36.29
C SER A 359 48.50 -115.52 37.03
N ALA A 360 47.30 -115.73 37.58
CA ALA A 360 46.96 -116.96 38.28
C ALA A 360 46.88 -118.17 37.34
N PHE A 361 46.27 -117.99 36.15
CA PHE A 361 46.23 -119.02 35.11
C PHE A 361 47.64 -119.34 34.60
N ALA A 362 48.45 -118.32 34.32
CA ALA A 362 49.84 -118.49 33.88
C ALA A 362 50.67 -119.26 34.92
N ARG A 363 50.60 -118.90 36.20
CA ARG A 363 51.29 -119.63 37.28
C ARG A 363 50.86 -121.10 37.34
N ALA A 364 49.56 -121.37 37.35
CA ALA A 364 49.04 -122.74 37.39
C ALA A 364 49.48 -123.56 36.15
N PHE A 365 49.42 -122.96 34.97
CA PHE A 365 49.88 -123.58 33.73
C PHE A 365 51.38 -123.92 33.80
N PHE A 366 52.25 -122.95 34.14
CA PHE A 366 53.70 -123.17 34.20
C PHE A 366 54.12 -124.16 35.29
N HIS A 367 53.44 -124.17 36.45
CA HIS A 367 53.69 -125.15 37.51
C HIS A 367 53.23 -126.57 37.14
N SER A 368 52.37 -126.74 36.13
CA SER A 368 51.90 -128.05 35.69
C SER A 368 52.75 -128.71 34.61
N LEU A 369 53.73 -128.00 34.05
CA LEU A 369 54.56 -128.49 32.96
C LEU A 369 55.66 -129.41 33.49
N ASP A 370 55.72 -130.64 32.99
CA ASP A 370 56.83 -131.56 33.26
C ASP A 370 58.01 -131.23 32.33
N LEU A 371 58.82 -130.24 32.72
CA LEU A 371 59.92 -129.75 31.90
C LEU A 371 61.06 -130.76 31.86
N VAL A 372 61.38 -131.26 30.66
CA VAL A 372 62.53 -132.16 30.40
C VAL A 372 63.84 -131.37 30.24
N ALA A 373 63.76 -130.10 29.86
CA ALA A 373 64.90 -129.19 29.70
C ALA A 373 64.53 -127.76 30.12
N CYS A 374 65.53 -126.99 30.55
CA CYS A 374 65.36 -125.59 30.91
C CYS A 374 65.01 -124.75 29.66
N PRO A 375 63.89 -124.01 29.62
CA PRO A 375 63.48 -123.24 28.44
C PRO A 375 64.40 -122.04 28.13
N ARG A 376 65.33 -121.69 29.02
CA ARG A 376 66.24 -120.55 28.83
C ARG A 376 67.62 -120.93 28.29
N CYS A 377 68.17 -122.06 28.73
CA CYS A 377 69.53 -122.50 28.36
C CYS A 377 69.57 -123.93 27.83
N GLU A 378 68.41 -124.57 27.65
CA GLU A 378 68.20 -125.91 27.10
C GLU A 378 68.89 -127.05 27.88
N SER A 379 69.45 -126.74 29.05
CA SER A 379 70.09 -127.74 29.91
C SER A 379 69.04 -128.76 30.41
N PRO A 380 69.32 -130.07 30.36
CA PRO A 380 68.37 -131.10 30.75
C PRO A 380 68.04 -131.02 32.24
N VAL A 381 66.75 -131.07 32.57
CA VAL A 381 66.26 -131.09 33.95
C VAL A 381 66.25 -132.55 34.40
N THR A 382 67.16 -132.89 35.32
CA THR A 382 67.29 -134.28 35.81
C THR A 382 66.06 -134.71 36.61
N LYS A 383 65.71 -136.00 36.57
CA LYS A 383 64.63 -136.58 37.39
C LYS A 383 64.73 -136.23 38.88
N ALA A 384 65.94 -136.22 39.43
CA ALA A 384 66.18 -135.84 40.83
C ALA A 384 65.72 -134.40 41.15
N ARG A 385 65.89 -133.47 40.21
CA ARG A 385 65.42 -132.08 40.35
C ARG A 385 63.89 -131.96 40.20
N GLN A 386 63.29 -132.75 39.30
CA GLN A 386 61.82 -132.82 39.18
C GLN A 386 61.19 -133.40 40.46
N THR A 387 61.81 -134.41 41.08
CA THR A 387 61.39 -134.93 42.38
C THR A 387 61.56 -133.89 43.48
N ALA A 388 62.68 -133.15 43.50
CA ALA A 388 62.92 -132.10 44.47
C ALA A 388 61.89 -130.95 44.39
N GLU A 389 61.41 -130.58 43.19
CA GLU A 389 60.32 -129.60 43.05
C GLU A 389 59.00 -130.10 43.66
N ARG A 390 58.71 -131.40 43.54
CA ARG A 390 57.49 -132.01 44.11
C ARG A 390 57.56 -132.16 45.63
N GLU A 391 58.71 -132.55 46.18
CA GLU A 391 58.86 -132.92 47.59
C GLU A 391 59.34 -131.77 48.48
N THR A 392 60.20 -130.91 47.94
CA THR A 392 60.89 -129.85 48.70
C THR A 392 60.64 -128.45 48.15
N HIS A 393 59.87 -128.35 47.07
CA HIS A 393 59.50 -127.09 46.41
C HIS A 393 60.69 -126.24 45.96
N ALA A 394 61.83 -126.86 45.67
CA ALA A 394 62.94 -126.22 44.96
C ALA A 394 62.71 -126.34 43.45
N CYS A 395 62.60 -125.22 42.73
CA CYS A 395 62.27 -125.21 41.30
C CYS A 395 63.23 -126.13 40.52
N ALA A 396 62.70 -127.07 39.73
CA ALA A 396 63.53 -128.05 39.03
C ALA A 396 64.48 -127.40 38.00
N VAL A 397 64.14 -126.18 37.56
CA VAL A 397 64.93 -125.40 36.60
C VAL A 397 66.06 -124.61 37.27
N CYS A 398 65.72 -123.70 38.19
CA CYS A 398 66.68 -122.75 38.77
C CYS A 398 67.05 -123.04 40.23
N THR A 399 66.47 -124.05 40.87
CA THR A 399 66.66 -124.45 42.28
C THR A 399 66.25 -123.41 43.34
N SER A 400 65.78 -122.23 42.93
CA SER A 400 65.17 -121.27 43.85
C SER A 400 63.96 -121.89 44.54
N SER A 401 63.74 -121.51 45.80
CA SER A 401 62.55 -121.90 46.55
C SER A 401 61.30 -121.37 45.84
N VAL A 402 60.42 -122.27 45.44
CA VAL A 402 59.08 -121.96 44.97
C VAL A 402 58.23 -121.81 46.22
N ALA A 403 57.74 -120.60 46.47
CA ALA A 403 56.73 -120.41 47.49
C ALA A 403 55.48 -121.17 47.05
N VAL A 404 55.19 -122.27 47.75
CA VAL A 404 53.91 -122.96 47.60
C VAL A 404 52.95 -122.22 48.50
N ASP A 405 52.06 -121.46 47.89
CA ASP A 405 50.83 -121.01 48.55
C ASP A 405 49.96 -122.27 48.77
N GLU A 406 50.28 -123.07 49.80
CA GLU A 406 49.48 -124.22 50.21
C GLU A 406 48.08 -123.83 50.71
N SER A 407 47.87 -122.53 50.98
CA SER A 407 46.57 -121.95 51.21
C SER A 407 46.10 -121.18 49.98
N GLY A 408 45.21 -121.77 49.18
CA GLY A 408 44.41 -121.06 48.16
C GLY A 408 43.63 -119.84 48.69
N SER A 409 43.60 -119.66 50.03
CA SER A 409 43.07 -118.53 50.78
C SER A 409 43.57 -117.17 50.29
N ASP A 410 44.88 -116.99 50.12
CA ASP A 410 45.45 -115.67 49.83
C ASP A 410 45.18 -115.24 48.38
N ARG A 411 45.21 -116.20 47.45
CA ARG A 411 44.83 -115.99 46.05
C ARG A 411 43.36 -115.64 45.90
N GLU A 412 42.48 -116.44 46.52
CA GLU A 412 41.03 -116.17 46.49
C GLU A 412 40.70 -114.84 47.17
N GLN A 413 41.47 -114.45 48.20
CA GLN A 413 41.33 -113.15 48.83
C GLN A 413 41.73 -112.00 47.88
N VAL A 414 42.88 -112.07 47.21
CA VAL A 414 43.32 -111.03 46.26
C VAL A 414 42.35 -110.89 45.08
N GLU A 415 41.83 -111.99 44.54
CA GLU A 415 40.83 -111.93 43.47
C GLU A 415 39.49 -111.36 43.98
N ARG A 416 39.03 -111.75 45.18
CA ARG A 416 37.81 -111.19 45.79
C ARG A 416 37.94 -109.68 46.04
N GLU A 417 39.09 -109.22 46.53
CA GLU A 417 39.36 -107.80 46.74
C GLU A 417 39.37 -107.02 45.42
N ALA A 418 39.99 -107.55 44.37
CA ALA A 418 39.97 -106.94 43.04
C ALA A 418 38.55 -106.89 42.44
N GLN A 419 37.78 -107.97 42.57
CA GLN A 419 36.37 -108.01 42.13
C GLN A 419 35.49 -107.04 42.94
N ALA A 420 35.71 -106.91 44.25
CA ALA A 420 35.01 -105.96 45.09
C ALA A 420 35.29 -104.50 44.69
N ARG A 421 36.55 -104.18 44.36
CA ARG A 421 36.94 -102.87 43.81
C ARG A 421 36.26 -102.58 42.48
N LEU A 422 36.28 -103.53 41.54
CA LEU A 422 35.58 -103.39 40.25
C LEU A 422 34.07 -103.19 40.43
N ALA A 423 33.43 -103.94 41.34
CA ALA A 423 32.01 -103.76 41.63
C ALA A 423 31.71 -102.38 42.23
N ALA A 424 32.62 -101.83 43.04
CA ALA A 424 32.51 -100.49 43.58
C ALA A 424 32.66 -99.41 42.50
N SER A 425 33.66 -99.50 41.63
CA SER A 425 33.84 -98.53 40.53
C SER A 425 32.75 -98.62 39.47
N GLN A 426 32.19 -99.80 39.22
CA GLN A 426 31.00 -99.97 38.37
C GLN A 426 29.75 -99.29 38.97
N ARG A 427 29.55 -99.34 40.29
CA ARG A 427 28.46 -98.60 40.95
C ARG A 427 28.68 -97.10 40.83
N ALA A 428 29.90 -96.64 41.11
CA ALA A 428 30.25 -95.24 41.00
C ALA A 428 30.08 -94.70 39.57
N GLU A 429 30.45 -95.47 38.52
CA GLU A 429 30.26 -95.04 37.12
C GLU A 429 28.77 -94.89 36.79
N ARG A 430 27.93 -95.84 37.22
CA ARG A 430 26.47 -95.76 37.02
C ARG A 430 25.87 -94.54 37.71
N GLU A 431 26.27 -94.26 38.94
CA GLU A 431 25.82 -93.08 39.68
C GLU A 431 26.26 -91.79 38.97
N ALA A 432 27.53 -91.69 38.56
CA ALA A 432 28.04 -90.54 37.82
C ALA A 432 27.33 -90.36 36.46
N HIS A 433 26.98 -91.45 35.77
CA HIS A 433 26.23 -91.42 34.51
C HIS A 433 24.81 -90.86 34.70
N VAL A 434 24.13 -91.28 35.77
CA VAL A 434 22.80 -90.75 36.12
C VAL A 434 22.88 -89.25 36.43
N GLN A 435 23.88 -88.81 37.19
CA GLN A 435 24.09 -87.40 37.51
C GLN A 435 24.37 -86.56 36.26
N LEU A 436 25.19 -87.06 35.34
CA LEU A 436 25.42 -86.43 34.04
C LEU A 436 24.11 -86.27 33.25
N GLY A 437 23.27 -87.30 33.20
CA GLY A 437 21.96 -87.24 32.53
C GLY A 437 20.94 -86.31 33.21
N ILE A 438 21.04 -86.06 34.51
CA ILE A 438 20.23 -85.06 35.22
C ILE A 438 20.71 -83.65 34.87
N ALA A 439 22.02 -83.41 34.97
CA ALA A 439 22.62 -82.11 34.67
C ALA A 439 22.38 -81.68 33.21
N ALA A 440 22.45 -82.62 32.26
CA ALA A 440 22.17 -82.36 30.85
C ALA A 440 20.72 -81.91 30.62
N ARG A 441 19.74 -82.62 31.20
CA ARG A 441 18.32 -82.25 31.08
C ARG A 441 18.00 -80.89 31.70
N GLN A 442 18.66 -80.55 32.81
CA GLN A 442 18.52 -79.23 33.43
C GLN A 442 19.08 -78.14 32.52
N ALA A 443 20.24 -78.36 31.88
CA ALA A 443 20.87 -77.39 30.99
C ALA A 443 19.97 -77.11 29.77
N ASP A 444 19.43 -78.17 29.16
CA ASP A 444 18.53 -78.06 28.02
C ASP A 444 17.23 -77.31 28.36
N ALA A 445 16.65 -77.57 29.55
CA ALA A 445 15.44 -76.89 29.99
C ALA A 445 15.64 -75.38 30.17
N VAL A 446 16.74 -74.97 30.81
CA VAL A 446 17.06 -73.54 31.00
C VAL A 446 17.39 -72.87 29.67
N ARG A 447 18.10 -73.55 28.77
CA ARG A 447 18.42 -73.06 27.43
C ARG A 447 17.16 -72.82 26.59
N ALA A 448 16.19 -73.74 26.63
CA ALA A 448 14.92 -73.57 25.95
C ALA A 448 14.11 -72.39 26.52
N ALA A 449 14.07 -72.26 27.84
CA ALA A 449 13.38 -71.15 28.51
C ALA A 449 14.01 -69.78 28.20
N LEU A 450 15.35 -69.69 28.15
CA LEU A 450 16.05 -68.47 27.77
C LEU A 450 15.72 -68.06 26.34
N THR A 451 15.70 -69.02 25.40
CA THR A 451 15.38 -68.77 23.99
C THR A 451 13.95 -68.23 23.81
N ASP A 452 12.97 -68.77 24.54
CA ASP A 452 11.58 -68.26 24.54
C ASP A 452 11.51 -66.82 25.07
N ALA A 453 12.18 -66.55 26.20
CA ALA A 453 12.20 -65.23 26.82
C ALA A 453 12.84 -64.17 25.90
N GLU A 454 13.94 -64.50 25.21
CA GLU A 454 14.56 -63.61 24.21
C GLU A 454 13.65 -63.34 23.00
N GLN A 455 12.91 -64.34 22.52
CA GLN A 455 11.97 -64.15 21.41
C GLN A 455 10.80 -63.25 21.80
N ARG A 456 10.25 -63.43 23.00
CA ARG A 456 9.18 -62.58 23.55
C ARG A 456 9.65 -61.15 23.78
N LEU A 457 10.88 -60.96 24.27
CA LEU A 457 11.49 -59.63 24.42
C LEU A 457 11.61 -58.91 23.08
N ARG A 458 12.12 -59.58 22.03
CA ARG A 458 12.22 -59.00 20.68
C ARG A 458 10.87 -58.56 20.11
N LEU A 459 9.82 -59.37 20.29
CA LEU A 459 8.47 -59.03 19.84
C LEU A 459 7.88 -57.85 20.63
N ALA A 460 8.14 -57.79 21.94
CA ALA A 460 7.70 -56.68 22.78
C ALA A 460 8.44 -55.35 22.46
N GLU A 461 9.74 -55.41 22.14
CA GLU A 461 10.52 -54.25 21.68
C GLU A 461 10.00 -53.72 20.33
N GLN A 462 9.72 -54.60 19.36
CA GLN A 462 9.12 -54.23 18.07
C GLN A 462 7.70 -53.64 18.22
N ALA A 463 6.95 -54.08 19.23
CA ALA A 463 5.64 -53.51 19.55
C ALA A 463 5.75 -52.15 20.26
N ALA A 464 6.80 -51.93 21.06
CA ALA A 464 7.05 -50.70 21.80
C ALA A 464 7.62 -49.58 20.92
N GLU A 465 8.39 -49.91 19.87
CA GLU A 465 8.83 -48.98 18.83
C GLU A 465 7.71 -48.68 17.81
N ALA A 466 6.61 -48.09 18.27
CA ALA A 466 5.59 -47.53 17.40
C ALA A 466 6.04 -46.15 16.90
N GLY A 467 6.83 -46.11 15.82
CA GLY A 467 7.26 -44.87 15.16
C GLY A 467 6.10 -43.91 14.85
N GLU A 468 4.93 -44.44 14.49
CA GLU A 468 3.70 -43.66 14.23
C GLU A 468 3.20 -42.93 15.49
N ARG A 469 3.38 -43.49 16.69
CA ARG A 469 2.93 -42.88 17.97
C ARG A 469 3.83 -41.72 18.39
N ALA A 470 5.14 -41.87 18.22
CA ALA A 470 6.11 -40.81 18.48
C ALA A 470 5.93 -39.63 17.51
N GLU A 471 5.66 -39.93 16.23
CA GLU A 471 5.41 -38.93 15.19
C GLU A 471 4.11 -38.14 15.42
N LEU A 472 3.01 -38.83 15.79
CA LEU A 472 1.74 -38.19 16.12
C LEU A 472 1.86 -37.30 17.36
N THR A 473 2.59 -37.75 18.40
CA THR A 473 2.82 -36.96 19.61
C THR A 473 3.64 -35.70 19.31
N GLY A 474 4.69 -35.81 18.49
CA GLY A 474 5.48 -34.65 18.04
C GLY A 474 4.68 -33.69 17.16
N THR A 475 3.72 -34.19 16.38
CA THR A 475 2.83 -33.38 15.55
C THR A 475 1.80 -32.62 16.40
N ILE A 476 1.19 -33.27 17.39
CA ILE A 476 0.27 -32.64 18.35
C ILE A 476 0.96 -31.48 19.08
N ALA A 477 2.15 -31.72 19.66
CA ALA A 477 2.89 -30.68 20.39
C ALA A 477 3.24 -29.47 19.51
N ARG A 478 3.56 -29.71 18.23
CA ARG A 478 3.85 -28.63 17.26
C ARG A 478 2.60 -27.80 16.95
N LEU A 479 1.46 -28.45 16.71
CA LEU A 479 0.20 -27.79 16.38
C LEU A 479 -0.36 -27.01 17.57
N GLU A 480 -0.26 -27.56 18.79
CA GLU A 480 -0.58 -26.84 20.04
C GLU A 480 0.31 -25.61 20.21
N GLY A 481 1.60 -25.72 19.87
CA GLY A 481 2.52 -24.59 19.81
C GLY A 481 2.07 -23.49 18.84
N VAL A 482 1.65 -23.86 17.62
CA VAL A 482 1.12 -22.90 16.63
C VAL A 482 -0.16 -22.21 17.14
N LEU A 483 -1.09 -22.97 17.72
CA LEU A 483 -2.35 -22.45 18.26
C LEU A 483 -2.15 -21.55 19.50
N SER A 484 -1.06 -21.73 20.24
CA SER A 484 -0.71 -20.83 21.36
C SER A 484 -0.29 -19.44 20.90
N VAL A 485 0.21 -19.31 19.67
CA VAL A 485 0.67 -18.04 19.07
C VAL A 485 -0.45 -17.37 18.28
N VAL A 486 -1.27 -18.15 17.57
CA VAL A 486 -2.38 -17.65 16.75
C VAL A 486 -3.64 -17.50 17.60
N GLN A 487 -3.90 -16.29 18.10
CA GLN A 487 -5.14 -16.00 18.84
C GLN A 487 -6.36 -15.90 17.91
N PRO A 488 -7.58 -16.22 18.40
CA PRO A 488 -8.81 -15.98 17.67
C PRO A 488 -9.01 -14.47 17.44
N PRO A 489 -9.51 -14.07 16.26
CA PRO A 489 -9.58 -12.65 15.91
C PRO A 489 -10.55 -11.90 16.85
N PRO A 490 -10.14 -10.73 17.40
CA PRO A 490 -11.03 -9.88 18.17
C PRO A 490 -12.15 -9.32 17.28
N ARG A 491 -13.37 -9.23 17.81
CA ARG A 491 -14.46 -8.48 17.16
C ARG A 491 -14.13 -6.99 17.22
N VAL A 492 -13.73 -6.39 16.10
CA VAL A 492 -13.53 -4.94 16.04
C VAL A 492 -14.89 -4.24 15.99
N PRO A 493 -15.15 -3.27 16.89
CA PRO A 493 -16.32 -2.42 16.79
C PRO A 493 -16.16 -1.50 15.58
N THR A 494 -17.09 -1.58 14.63
CA THR A 494 -17.29 -0.56 13.60
C THR A 494 -17.95 0.67 14.22
N SER A 495 -17.21 1.50 14.95
CA SER A 495 -17.64 2.88 15.20
C SER A 495 -17.01 3.78 14.14
N LEU A 496 -17.82 4.49 13.37
CA LEU A 496 -17.34 5.56 12.49
C LEU A 496 -16.58 6.60 13.33
N ASP A 497 -15.38 6.95 12.90
CA ASP A 497 -14.56 7.99 13.53
C ASP A 497 -15.36 9.32 13.54
N ASP A 498 -15.28 10.06 14.64
CA ASP A 498 -15.93 11.37 14.77
C ASP A 498 -15.50 12.32 13.64
N VAL A 499 -14.28 12.16 13.11
CA VAL A 499 -13.78 12.91 11.94
C VAL A 499 -14.61 12.64 10.69
N ASP A 500 -14.91 11.37 10.39
CA ASP A 500 -15.69 11.00 9.19
C ASP A 500 -17.11 11.56 9.25
N ARG A 501 -17.73 11.50 10.44
CA ARG A 501 -19.06 12.09 10.69
C ARG A 501 -19.07 13.60 10.48
N VAL A 502 -18.04 14.31 10.96
CA VAL A 502 -17.90 15.76 10.75
C VAL A 502 -17.74 16.09 9.27
N LEU A 503 -16.90 15.36 8.54
CA LEU A 503 -16.66 15.58 7.12
C LEU A 503 -17.92 15.30 6.27
N ASP A 504 -18.62 14.19 6.52
CA ASP A 504 -19.86 13.86 5.81
C ASP A 504 -20.95 14.92 6.06
N ALA A 505 -21.16 15.33 7.32
CA ALA A 505 -22.12 16.37 7.67
C ALA A 505 -21.77 17.72 7.01
N ALA A 506 -20.48 18.08 6.99
CA ALA A 506 -20.00 19.29 6.32
C ALA A 506 -20.27 19.24 4.82
N VAL A 507 -20.00 18.12 4.14
CA VAL A 507 -20.32 17.97 2.70
C VAL A 507 -21.81 18.17 2.44
N SER A 508 -22.69 17.48 3.18
CA SER A 508 -24.14 17.57 2.96
C SER A 508 -24.69 18.97 3.20
N LEU A 509 -24.25 19.66 4.26
CA LEU A 509 -24.70 21.02 4.55
C LEU A 509 -24.21 22.03 3.50
N LEU A 510 -22.93 21.94 3.10
CA LEU A 510 -22.35 22.82 2.09
C LEU A 510 -22.96 22.58 0.69
N GLU A 511 -23.34 21.36 0.34
CA GLU A 511 -24.08 21.05 -0.89
C GLU A 511 -25.51 21.62 -0.89
N ALA A 512 -26.22 21.50 0.24
CA ALA A 512 -27.57 22.02 0.40
C ALA A 512 -27.58 23.56 0.36
N ASP A 513 -26.62 24.20 1.02
CA ASP A 513 -26.46 25.66 1.00
C ASP A 513 -26.07 26.15 -0.39
N GLY A 514 -25.10 25.48 -1.04
CA GLY A 514 -24.68 25.80 -2.40
C GLY A 514 -25.81 25.64 -3.43
N THR A 515 -26.68 24.64 -3.28
CA THR A 515 -27.80 24.41 -4.20
C THR A 515 -28.88 25.49 -4.05
N ARG A 516 -29.30 25.78 -2.81
CA ARG A 516 -30.30 26.82 -2.53
C ARG A 516 -29.83 28.22 -2.95
N ALA A 517 -28.58 28.56 -2.66
CA ALA A 517 -27.98 29.82 -3.08
C ALA A 517 -27.80 29.90 -4.60
N SER A 518 -27.43 28.78 -5.25
CA SER A 518 -27.29 28.72 -6.71
C SER A 518 -28.63 28.91 -7.43
N GLU A 519 -29.74 28.34 -6.97
CA GLU A 519 -31.01 28.47 -7.72
C GLU A 519 -31.53 29.91 -7.76
N SER A 520 -31.53 30.60 -6.61
CA SER A 520 -31.96 32.01 -6.56
C SER A 520 -31.02 32.93 -7.34
N LEU A 521 -29.71 32.70 -7.24
CA LEU A 521 -28.70 33.51 -7.92
C LEU A 521 -28.75 33.35 -9.45
N PHE A 522 -28.92 32.12 -9.95
CA PHE A 522 -29.08 31.88 -11.38
C PHE A 522 -30.41 32.44 -11.90
N ALA A 523 -31.49 32.41 -11.11
CA ALA A 523 -32.75 33.06 -11.47
C ALA A 523 -32.58 34.58 -11.58
N ALA A 524 -31.92 35.21 -10.61
CA ALA A 524 -31.60 36.64 -10.64
C ALA A 524 -30.70 36.99 -11.84
N LEU A 525 -29.67 36.18 -12.09
CA LEU A 525 -28.77 36.34 -13.24
C LEU A 525 -29.52 36.25 -14.57
N ASN A 526 -30.34 35.23 -14.78
CA ASN A 526 -31.13 35.07 -16.00
C ASN A 526 -32.06 36.28 -16.24
N LYS A 527 -32.71 36.77 -15.19
CA LYS A 527 -33.56 37.96 -15.24
C LYS A 527 -32.75 39.20 -15.64
N ALA A 528 -31.61 39.43 -14.97
CA ALA A 528 -30.74 40.57 -15.25
C ALA A 528 -30.15 40.53 -16.68
N ILE A 529 -29.84 39.34 -17.21
CA ILE A 529 -29.40 39.18 -18.61
C ILE A 529 -30.49 39.63 -19.58
N VAL A 530 -31.75 39.19 -19.38
CA VAL A 530 -32.88 39.58 -20.26
C VAL A 530 -33.11 41.09 -20.21
N GLU A 531 -33.16 41.67 -19.01
CA GLU A 531 -33.35 43.11 -18.82
C GLU A 531 -32.23 43.92 -19.50
N THR A 532 -30.99 43.47 -19.39
CA THR A 532 -29.84 44.15 -20.00
C THR A 532 -29.81 43.95 -21.52
N ALA A 533 -30.12 42.75 -22.01
CA ALA A 533 -30.18 42.47 -23.45
C ALA A 533 -31.30 43.26 -24.15
N HIS A 534 -32.46 43.44 -23.48
CA HIS A 534 -33.53 44.31 -23.97
C HIS A 534 -33.09 45.77 -24.11
N ARG A 535 -32.31 46.29 -23.15
CA ARG A 535 -31.72 47.63 -23.24
C ARG A 535 -30.81 47.74 -24.47
N PHE A 536 -30.02 46.71 -24.76
CA PHE A 536 -29.24 46.61 -26.01
C PHE A 536 -30.06 46.31 -27.28
N GLY A 537 -31.38 46.39 -27.24
CA GLY A 537 -32.25 46.29 -28.42
C GLY A 537 -32.70 44.88 -28.78
N MET A 538 -32.38 43.83 -28.00
CA MET A 538 -32.90 42.47 -28.21
C MET A 538 -34.35 42.36 -27.69
N ARG A 539 -35.30 43.05 -28.33
CA ARG A 539 -36.69 43.18 -27.86
C ARG A 539 -37.52 41.89 -27.94
N ASP A 540 -37.12 40.98 -28.82
CA ASP A 540 -37.75 39.68 -29.05
C ASP A 540 -37.30 38.60 -28.06
N LEU A 541 -36.27 38.86 -27.24
CA LEU A 541 -35.76 37.94 -26.23
C LEU A 541 -36.68 37.92 -25.00
N TYR A 542 -37.42 36.84 -24.75
CA TYR A 542 -38.30 36.79 -23.58
C TYR A 542 -37.74 35.96 -22.41
N GLU A 543 -36.80 35.04 -22.67
CA GLU A 543 -36.21 34.21 -21.63
C GLU A 543 -34.78 33.80 -22.02
N VAL A 544 -33.93 33.66 -21.00
CA VAL A 544 -32.64 32.97 -21.13
C VAL A 544 -32.47 31.97 -19.98
N LYS A 545 -31.73 30.90 -20.24
CA LYS A 545 -31.31 29.94 -19.21
C LYS A 545 -29.82 29.68 -19.32
N ILE A 546 -29.06 30.25 -18.39
CA ILE A 546 -27.66 29.89 -18.19
C ILE A 546 -27.55 28.72 -17.21
N ASP A 547 -26.74 27.71 -17.55
CA ASP A 547 -26.44 26.58 -16.67
C ASP A 547 -25.11 26.76 -15.91
N ARG A 548 -24.82 25.87 -14.95
CA ARG A 548 -23.57 25.88 -14.17
C ARG A 548 -22.31 25.64 -15.02
N ALA A 549 -22.46 25.22 -16.27
CA ALA A 549 -21.38 25.05 -17.23
C ALA A 549 -21.24 26.29 -18.15
N ALA A 550 -21.91 27.40 -17.82
CA ALA A 550 -21.97 28.65 -18.59
C ALA A 550 -22.51 28.46 -20.02
N ARG A 551 -23.40 27.49 -20.24
CA ARG A 551 -24.11 27.34 -21.51
C ARG A 551 -25.40 28.12 -21.44
N LEU A 552 -25.57 29.08 -22.36
CA LEU A 552 -26.73 29.95 -22.41
C LEU A 552 -27.71 29.46 -23.48
N GLN A 553 -28.92 29.12 -23.04
CA GLN A 553 -30.08 28.92 -23.90
C GLN A 553 -30.81 30.25 -24.09
N VAL A 554 -31.23 30.50 -25.32
CA VAL A 554 -31.85 31.75 -25.76
C VAL A 554 -33.25 31.44 -26.29
N PHE A 555 -34.25 32.16 -25.80
CA PHE A 555 -35.64 31.99 -26.18
C PHE A 555 -36.20 33.31 -26.73
N LYS A 556 -36.52 33.32 -28.02
CA LYS A 556 -37.07 34.47 -28.74
C LYS A 556 -38.53 34.26 -29.08
N VAL A 557 -39.30 35.34 -29.10
CA VAL A 557 -40.73 35.31 -29.43
C VAL A 557 -40.91 34.75 -30.85
N GLY A 558 -41.71 33.69 -30.98
CA GLY A 558 -42.00 33.06 -32.28
C GLY A 558 -40.86 32.22 -32.88
N GLY A 559 -39.72 32.07 -32.18
CA GLY A 559 -38.58 31.28 -32.61
C GLY A 559 -38.44 29.94 -31.87
N PRO A 560 -37.65 28.98 -32.40
CA PRO A 560 -37.29 27.77 -31.67
C PRO A 560 -36.34 28.09 -30.50
N ARG A 561 -36.23 27.17 -29.54
CA ARG A 561 -35.19 27.23 -28.51
C ARG A 561 -33.80 27.04 -29.15
N GLU A 562 -32.92 28.01 -28.95
CA GLU A 562 -31.57 27.98 -29.49
C GLU A 562 -30.49 28.14 -28.42
N TRP A 563 -29.24 27.88 -28.81
CA TRP A 563 -28.07 28.09 -27.97
C TRP A 563 -27.35 29.37 -28.38
N PHE A 564 -26.64 30.00 -27.45
CA PHE A 564 -25.84 31.21 -27.68
C PHE A 564 -24.97 31.16 -28.95
N GLY A 565 -24.26 30.05 -29.19
CA GLY A 565 -23.40 29.91 -30.37
C GLY A 565 -24.13 29.90 -31.72
N LYS A 566 -25.46 29.86 -31.74
CA LYS A 566 -26.32 29.94 -32.94
C LYS A 566 -26.88 31.34 -33.21
N GLN A 567 -26.77 32.27 -32.26
CA GLN A 567 -27.23 33.65 -32.42
C GLN A 567 -26.40 34.41 -33.45
N ALA A 568 -26.90 35.51 -34.01
CA ALA A 568 -26.12 36.35 -34.93
C ALA A 568 -24.91 36.99 -34.22
N SER A 569 -23.90 37.46 -34.94
CA SER A 569 -22.66 37.94 -34.30
C SER A 569 -22.88 39.18 -33.40
N GLY A 570 -23.67 40.16 -33.85
CA GLY A 570 -24.11 41.28 -33.01
C GLY A 570 -24.90 40.85 -31.77
N GLU A 571 -25.85 39.92 -31.92
CA GLU A 571 -26.60 39.36 -30.77
C GLU A 571 -25.70 38.62 -29.77
N ARG A 572 -24.68 37.90 -30.27
CA ARG A 572 -23.68 37.25 -29.40
C ARG A 572 -22.91 38.29 -28.59
N LEU A 573 -22.50 39.38 -29.22
CA LEU A 573 -21.80 40.48 -28.53
C LEU A 573 -22.69 41.09 -27.44
N ARG A 574 -23.93 41.47 -27.78
CA ARG A 574 -24.90 42.03 -26.83
C ARG A 574 -25.15 41.10 -25.65
N LEU A 575 -25.34 39.79 -25.90
CA LEU A 575 -25.53 38.80 -24.84
C LEU A 575 -24.29 38.62 -23.96
N ARG A 576 -23.06 38.66 -24.52
CA ARG A 576 -21.83 38.59 -23.71
C ARG A 576 -21.70 39.78 -22.78
N ILE A 577 -21.91 40.99 -23.32
CA ILE A 577 -21.92 42.22 -22.52
C ILE A 577 -23.02 42.12 -21.44
N ALA A 578 -24.22 41.69 -21.81
CA ALA A 578 -25.33 41.51 -20.88
C ALA A 578 -25.02 40.53 -19.75
N VAL A 579 -24.33 39.40 -20.04
CA VAL A 579 -23.89 38.45 -19.01
C VAL A 579 -22.88 39.07 -18.05
N VAL A 580 -21.86 39.77 -18.56
CA VAL A 580 -20.84 40.42 -17.70
C VAL A 580 -21.48 41.50 -16.83
N VAL A 581 -22.31 42.35 -17.42
CA VAL A 581 -23.04 43.40 -16.70
C VAL A 581 -23.98 42.80 -15.65
N ALA A 582 -24.72 41.74 -16.00
CA ALA A 582 -25.60 41.05 -15.07
C ALA A 582 -24.83 40.41 -13.91
N LEU A 583 -23.65 39.84 -14.15
CA LEU A 583 -22.77 39.32 -13.09
C LEU A 583 -22.36 40.41 -12.09
N ILE A 584 -22.01 41.61 -12.57
CA ILE A 584 -21.63 42.73 -11.71
C ILE A 584 -22.84 43.25 -10.92
N ARG A 585 -24.01 43.37 -11.57
CA ARG A 585 -25.26 43.84 -10.93
C ARG A 585 -25.73 42.90 -9.84
N VAL A 586 -25.90 41.62 -10.18
CA VAL A 586 -26.30 40.58 -9.22
C VAL A 586 -25.22 40.46 -8.14
N GLY A 587 -23.95 40.58 -8.50
CA GLY A 587 -22.86 40.66 -7.53
C GLY A 587 -23.02 41.75 -6.49
N THR A 588 -23.30 42.96 -6.95
CA THR A 588 -23.52 44.14 -6.10
C THR A 588 -24.75 43.97 -5.20
N GLU A 589 -25.86 43.47 -5.76
CA GLU A 589 -27.11 43.24 -5.04
C GLU A 589 -26.96 42.19 -3.91
N TYR A 590 -26.20 41.12 -4.17
CA TYR A 590 -26.01 40.02 -3.22
C TYR A 590 -24.74 40.17 -2.37
N GLY A 591 -23.97 41.26 -2.52
CA GLY A 591 -22.72 41.50 -1.77
C GLY A 591 -21.60 40.50 -2.09
N LEU A 592 -21.56 40.00 -3.32
CA LEU A 592 -20.63 38.96 -3.78
C LEU A 592 -19.42 39.59 -4.48
N ALA A 593 -18.27 38.96 -4.36
CA ALA A 593 -17.07 39.34 -5.09
C ALA A 593 -17.18 38.77 -6.50
N THR A 594 -17.58 39.59 -7.46
CA THR A 594 -17.90 39.10 -8.80
C THR A 594 -16.83 39.47 -9.83
N HIS A 595 -17.23 39.69 -11.08
CA HIS A 595 -16.36 40.16 -12.14
C HIS A 595 -15.59 41.43 -11.72
N PRO A 596 -14.30 41.60 -12.08
CA PRO A 596 -13.47 42.73 -11.65
C PRO A 596 -13.94 44.14 -12.05
N GLY A 597 -14.92 44.24 -12.94
CA GLY A 597 -15.51 45.51 -13.36
C GLY A 597 -14.84 46.19 -14.55
N LEU A 598 -13.63 45.78 -14.96
CA LEU A 598 -13.02 46.24 -16.21
C LEU A 598 -13.55 45.45 -17.42
N LEU A 599 -14.07 46.15 -18.43
CA LEU A 599 -14.53 45.57 -19.68
C LEU A 599 -13.86 46.25 -20.88
N LEU A 600 -13.03 45.52 -21.62
CA LEU A 600 -12.41 45.94 -22.87
C LEU A 600 -13.24 45.40 -24.04
N ILE A 601 -13.72 46.26 -24.94
CA ILE A 601 -14.58 45.88 -26.06
C ILE A 601 -13.94 46.34 -27.36
N ASP A 602 -13.45 45.41 -28.19
CA ASP A 602 -12.90 45.78 -29.49
C ASP A 602 -14.00 45.85 -30.57
N SER A 603 -14.18 47.06 -31.11
CA SER A 603 -14.93 47.36 -32.33
C SER A 603 -16.37 46.82 -32.32
N PRO A 604 -17.20 47.15 -31.31
CA PRO A 604 -18.57 46.64 -31.22
C PRO A 604 -19.42 47.01 -32.46
N LYS A 605 -19.17 48.18 -33.07
CA LYS A 605 -19.84 48.59 -34.31
C LYS A 605 -19.59 47.64 -35.49
N ALA A 606 -18.42 46.99 -35.56
CA ALA A 606 -18.12 46.06 -36.65
C ALA A 606 -19.05 44.83 -36.65
N GLU A 607 -19.60 44.48 -35.48
CA GLU A 607 -20.57 43.39 -35.31
C GLU A 607 -22.03 43.87 -35.43
N GLU A 608 -22.27 45.19 -35.45
CA GLU A 608 -23.57 45.83 -35.50
C GLU A 608 -23.83 46.43 -36.89
N VAL A 609 -24.49 45.63 -37.74
CA VAL A 609 -24.76 45.99 -39.14
C VAL A 609 -25.70 47.19 -39.27
N GLN A 610 -26.57 47.44 -38.28
CA GLN A 610 -27.53 48.54 -38.28
C GLN A 610 -27.06 49.71 -37.40
N GLU A 611 -27.08 50.92 -37.94
CA GLU A 611 -26.63 52.13 -37.24
C GLU A 611 -27.47 52.46 -36.00
N THR A 612 -28.77 52.17 -36.05
CA THR A 612 -29.69 52.33 -34.90
C THR A 612 -29.31 51.45 -33.72
N ASP A 613 -28.85 50.23 -34.00
CA ASP A 613 -28.50 49.25 -32.98
C ASP A 613 -27.15 49.59 -32.34
N ALA A 614 -26.18 50.04 -33.15
CA ALA A 614 -24.92 50.56 -32.65
C ALA A 614 -25.11 51.81 -31.77
N THR A 615 -26.03 52.71 -32.16
CA THR A 615 -26.40 53.90 -31.37
C THR A 615 -26.97 53.50 -30.00
N ALA A 616 -27.93 52.57 -29.98
CA ALA A 616 -28.54 52.09 -28.74
C ALA A 616 -27.51 51.41 -27.83
N LEU A 617 -26.62 50.58 -28.39
CA LEU A 617 -25.57 49.91 -27.63
C LEU A 617 -24.63 50.91 -26.95
N PHE A 618 -24.18 51.96 -27.65
CA PHE A 618 -23.24 52.95 -27.10
C PHE A 618 -23.89 53.78 -25.99
N ALA A 619 -25.13 54.25 -26.19
CA ALA A 619 -25.87 55.01 -25.19
C ALA A 619 -26.08 54.18 -23.91
N GLU A 620 -26.47 52.92 -24.07
CA GLU A 620 -26.72 52.03 -22.95
C GLU A 620 -25.42 51.64 -22.23
N LEU A 621 -24.30 51.49 -22.93
CA LEU A 621 -23.00 51.28 -22.29
C LEU A 621 -22.58 52.47 -21.43
N GLU A 622 -22.77 53.72 -21.89
CA GLU A 622 -22.51 54.93 -21.10
C GLU A 622 -23.39 54.96 -19.85
N GLN A 623 -24.68 54.67 -20.00
CA GLN A 623 -25.62 54.64 -18.90
C GLN A 623 -25.28 53.53 -17.89
N LEU A 624 -24.96 52.32 -18.34
CA LEU A 624 -24.58 51.22 -17.47
C LEU A 624 -23.29 51.51 -16.69
N ALA A 625 -22.29 52.09 -17.36
CA ALA A 625 -21.02 52.43 -16.74
C ALA A 625 -21.15 53.54 -15.67
N SER A 626 -22.15 54.40 -15.77
CA SER A 626 -22.47 55.40 -14.74
C SER A 626 -23.38 54.86 -13.61
N GLU A 627 -24.31 53.95 -13.92
CA GLU A 627 -25.22 53.34 -12.95
C GLU A 627 -24.53 52.31 -12.03
N ILE A 628 -23.56 51.57 -12.56
CA ILE A 628 -22.97 50.41 -11.86
C ILE A 628 -21.64 50.83 -11.23
N PRO A 629 -21.54 50.91 -9.89
CA PRO A 629 -20.30 51.30 -9.23
C PRO A 629 -19.17 50.32 -9.56
N GLY A 630 -18.03 50.85 -10.01
CA GLY A 630 -16.84 50.07 -10.32
C GLY A 630 -16.84 49.39 -11.70
N LEU A 631 -17.86 49.59 -12.54
CA LEU A 631 -17.80 49.23 -13.95
C LEU A 631 -16.98 50.28 -14.71
N GLN A 632 -15.90 49.84 -15.35
CA GLN A 632 -15.12 50.62 -16.30
C GLN A 632 -15.17 49.93 -17.67
N VAL A 633 -15.57 50.66 -18.69
CA VAL A 633 -15.65 50.17 -20.06
C VAL A 633 -14.65 50.93 -20.92
N VAL A 634 -13.82 50.22 -21.68
CA VAL A 634 -12.95 50.80 -22.72
C VAL A 634 -13.33 50.15 -24.03
N LEU A 635 -13.93 50.92 -24.94
CA LEU A 635 -14.31 50.43 -26.26
C LEU A 635 -13.50 51.08 -27.37
N THR A 636 -13.36 50.40 -28.50
CA THR A 636 -12.78 50.97 -29.72
C THR A 636 -13.85 51.18 -30.78
N THR A 637 -13.78 52.26 -31.56
CA THR A 637 -14.69 52.46 -32.70
C THR A 637 -14.00 53.21 -33.84
N ILE A 638 -14.46 52.95 -35.07
CA ILE A 638 -14.02 53.70 -36.25
C ILE A 638 -14.90 54.93 -36.52
N ASP A 639 -16.06 55.00 -35.88
CA ASP A 639 -17.06 56.02 -36.11
C ASP A 639 -17.01 57.08 -35.01
N GLU A 640 -16.25 58.12 -35.29
CA GLU A 640 -16.10 59.30 -34.43
C GLU A 640 -17.41 60.07 -34.29
N ALA A 641 -18.11 60.28 -35.40
CA ALA A 641 -19.37 61.01 -35.40
C ALA A 641 -20.44 60.33 -34.54
N LEU A 642 -20.51 58.98 -34.57
CA LEU A 642 -21.39 58.23 -33.68
C LEU A 642 -20.99 58.38 -32.21
N ALA A 643 -19.70 58.25 -31.90
CA ALA A 643 -19.21 58.38 -30.53
C ALA A 643 -19.51 59.77 -29.96
N GLU A 644 -19.20 60.85 -30.69
CA GLU A 644 -19.45 62.22 -30.28
C GLU A 644 -20.95 62.55 -30.17
N LYS A 645 -21.77 61.95 -31.04
CA LYS A 645 -23.22 62.17 -31.03
C LYS A 645 -23.92 61.49 -29.86
N VAL A 646 -23.44 60.31 -29.46
CA VAL A 646 -24.12 59.43 -28.49
C VAL A 646 -23.55 59.57 -27.09
N LEU A 647 -22.23 59.70 -26.96
CA LEU A 647 -21.55 59.73 -25.68
C LEU A 647 -21.45 61.17 -25.17
N THR A 648 -22.06 61.43 -24.01
CA THR A 648 -22.22 62.78 -23.45
C THR A 648 -21.36 63.02 -22.21
N SER A 649 -21.07 61.96 -21.46
CA SER A 649 -20.32 61.99 -20.20
C SER A 649 -19.06 61.13 -20.22
N SER A 650 -18.89 60.36 -21.30
CA SER A 650 -17.73 59.49 -21.52
C SER A 650 -16.48 60.27 -21.90
N ASN A 651 -15.34 59.66 -21.64
CA ASN A 651 -14.06 60.15 -22.15
C ASN A 651 -13.85 59.67 -23.59
N ILE A 652 -13.69 60.60 -24.54
CA ILE A 652 -13.37 60.26 -25.94
C ILE A 652 -11.90 60.55 -26.18
N ILE A 653 -11.15 59.51 -26.55
CA ILE A 653 -9.75 59.62 -26.94
C ILE A 653 -9.68 59.50 -28.45
N ALA A 654 -9.31 60.60 -29.10
CA ALA A 654 -9.15 60.72 -30.54
C ALA A 654 -7.70 61.12 -30.90
N PRO A 655 -7.26 60.91 -32.17
CA PRO A 655 -5.92 61.31 -32.61
C PRO A 655 -5.74 62.82 -32.52
N GLY A 656 -4.52 63.29 -32.24
CA GLY A 656 -4.21 64.73 -32.18
C GLY A 656 -4.39 65.48 -33.50
N ALA A 657 -4.47 64.76 -34.63
CA ALA A 657 -4.77 65.32 -35.95
C ALA A 657 -5.73 64.38 -36.72
N PRO A 658 -6.69 64.92 -37.51
CA PRO A 658 -7.59 64.11 -38.34
C PRO A 658 -6.82 63.12 -39.22
N GLY A 659 -7.21 61.84 -39.22
CA GLY A 659 -6.51 60.80 -39.99
C GLY A 659 -5.25 60.22 -39.33
N GLY A 660 -4.77 60.79 -38.22
CA GLY A 660 -3.56 60.38 -37.51
C GLY A 660 -3.69 59.05 -36.72
N PRO A 661 -2.56 58.48 -36.27
CA PRO A 661 -2.58 57.38 -35.31
C PRO A 661 -3.06 57.85 -33.93
N LEU A 662 -3.67 56.95 -33.17
CA LEU A 662 -4.15 57.24 -31.81
C LEU A 662 -3.02 57.49 -30.81
N TRP A 663 -1.84 56.90 -31.05
CA TRP A 663 -0.65 57.03 -30.23
C TRP A 663 0.62 57.03 -31.04
#